data_AF-A0A8J7LAJ5-F1
#
_entry.id   AF-A0A8J7LAJ5-F1
#
_cell.length_a   1.000
_cell.length_b   1.000
_cell.length_c   1.000
_cell.angle_alpha   90.00
_cell.angle_beta   90.00
_cell.angle_gamma   90.00
#
_symmetry.space_group_name_H-M   'P 1'
#
loop_
_entity.id
_entity.type
_entity.pdbx_description
1 polymer ?
#
loop_
_entity_poly.entity_id
_entity_poly.type
_entity_poly.pdbx_seq_one_letter_code
_entity_poly.pdbx_strand_id
1 'polypeptide(L)'
;MPSLPRNFNTEIASVKRDPYLLLLGSRLLNPDEVLQGRGKGEYKAYDDLLKDGHCFSVLQKRYLAVIAREWSVEPASKDKIDQKAADMVKYHLQSLASRADDDDLLATGFDRTCYNLLDAILKGFKPAEILWQNDGKEFYPSQVKARSQQRFNFAINEAGKWELRLLTLEDMIDGEAVTKLYPKKFFTHICGATDDNPYGMGLGRTLWWNVFFKKQGIKFWLQFVDKFASPTAIGKYKRGATKEQKSTLLEALEAIATDAGVAIPDDLEIMLLEASRSGSINCYESLAKYMDGEISKTVLGETLTTEIGSRGSYAAANTHNEVRKELTKADSDLLSDTLNRTLIKWDVQLNLPDAKPPRLWRNFEEAEDLNGRSQRDKTLFDMGFKLKKESVTEIYGDHYEEVEQGGGEATDEQFLTNSGVQGGAGVQGSRGAGGEDTADMSESVDFGSIIDRVLKWQGLSIGVEFLPGQVRFPGRKHSKKLRSAYGHIRGYSGNDDEALDCYIYPGLLLDEPEGSDRIFQISQISPEDGDFDEFKMLIGYANLKTARDAYLAEMPIDYLGGVQEVTVESLEQYKRTPVSLSTSRSLPIATNFAETEKDGADLYATQLQERSAPIITDWIEQIRGLVQESESFEEARDRLFELFPKLDTTDLTEIMTQAMMATEALGRFEVVQEAGTLEA
;
A
#
# COMPACT_ATOMS: atom_id res chain seq x y z
N MET A 1 52.77 20.94 -0.71
CA MET A 1 51.68 20.01 -0.33
C MET A 1 52.25 18.60 -0.32
N PRO A 2 51.93 17.76 0.68
CA PRO A 2 52.28 16.34 0.63
C PRO A 2 51.64 15.69 -0.61
N SER A 3 52.39 14.84 -1.32
CA SER A 3 51.86 14.09 -2.47
C SER A 3 50.81 13.09 -1.98
N LEU A 4 49.68 13.00 -2.67
CA LEU A 4 48.67 12.00 -2.41
C LEU A 4 49.30 10.59 -2.41
N PRO A 5 49.01 9.74 -1.41
CA PRO A 5 49.53 8.39 -1.40
C PRO A 5 49.05 7.60 -2.64
N ARG A 6 49.82 6.58 -3.00
CA ARG A 6 49.54 5.76 -4.19
C ARG A 6 48.13 5.17 -4.10
N ASN A 7 47.38 5.27 -5.19
CA ASN A 7 46.00 4.77 -5.35
C ASN A 7 44.90 5.52 -4.57
N PHE A 8 45.15 6.67 -3.95
CA PHE A 8 44.08 7.46 -3.29
C PHE A 8 42.97 7.92 -4.26
N ASN A 9 43.31 8.11 -5.53
CA ASN A 9 42.35 8.49 -6.58
C ASN A 9 41.95 7.29 -7.46
N THR A 10 42.35 6.07 -7.10
CA THR A 10 42.07 4.87 -7.88
C THR A 10 41.00 4.06 -7.20
N GLU A 11 39.91 3.80 -7.91
CA GLU A 11 38.85 2.90 -7.46
C GLU A 11 39.36 1.45 -7.41
N ILE A 12 39.26 0.81 -6.23
CA ILE A 12 39.80 -0.54 -6.01
C ILE A 12 38.70 -1.60 -6.18
N ALA A 13 37.50 -1.36 -5.69
CA ALA A 13 36.35 -2.25 -5.77
C ALA A 13 35.42 -1.81 -6.91
N SER A 14 35.93 -1.80 -8.15
CA SER A 14 35.12 -1.43 -9.31
C SER A 14 34.23 -2.59 -9.76
N VAL A 15 33.11 -2.29 -10.40
CA VAL A 15 32.16 -3.28 -10.96
C VAL A 15 32.82 -4.27 -11.91
N LYS A 16 33.88 -3.88 -12.62
CA LYS A 16 34.67 -4.79 -13.48
C LYS A 16 35.34 -5.93 -12.69
N ARG A 17 35.52 -5.77 -11.38
CA ARG A 17 36.11 -6.76 -10.46
C ARG A 17 35.05 -7.55 -9.69
N ASP A 18 33.76 -7.30 -9.92
CA ASP A 18 32.69 -8.01 -9.25
C ASP A 18 32.49 -9.42 -9.87
N PRO A 19 32.72 -10.51 -9.11
CA PRO A 19 32.53 -11.86 -9.59
C PRO A 19 31.05 -12.29 -9.73
N TYR A 20 30.10 -11.52 -9.17
CA TYR A 20 28.68 -11.84 -9.17
C TYR A 20 27.89 -11.06 -10.23
N LEU A 21 28.56 -10.25 -11.03
CA LEU A 21 27.92 -9.45 -12.05
C LEU A 21 27.36 -10.33 -13.18
N LEU A 22 26.04 -10.24 -13.40
CA LEU A 22 25.36 -10.97 -14.45
C LEU A 22 25.46 -10.23 -15.79
N LEU A 23 26.32 -10.75 -16.67
CA LEU A 23 26.54 -10.22 -18.01
C LEU A 23 26.00 -11.19 -19.07
N LEU A 24 25.38 -10.64 -20.11
CA LEU A 24 25.07 -11.32 -21.37
C LEU A 24 25.94 -10.68 -22.45
N GLY A 25 27.09 -11.27 -22.75
CA GLY A 25 28.10 -10.62 -23.59
C GLY A 25 28.70 -9.40 -22.88
N SER A 26 28.57 -8.21 -23.46
CA SER A 26 28.98 -6.95 -22.81
C SER A 26 27.84 -6.25 -22.05
N ARG A 27 26.60 -6.69 -22.29
CA ARG A 27 25.38 -6.14 -21.70
C ARG A 27 25.20 -6.61 -20.26
N LEU A 28 24.84 -5.66 -19.41
CA LEU A 28 24.41 -5.93 -18.05
C LEU A 28 22.94 -6.38 -18.02
N LEU A 29 22.67 -7.49 -17.37
CA LEU A 29 21.31 -7.94 -17.11
C LEU A 29 20.69 -7.11 -15.98
N ASN A 30 19.42 -6.74 -16.13
CA ASN A 30 18.71 -6.01 -15.07
C ASN A 30 18.51 -6.99 -13.90
N PRO A 31 19.00 -6.69 -12.67
CA PRO A 31 18.89 -7.59 -11.52
C PRO A 31 17.46 -7.74 -10.95
N ASP A 32 16.48 -7.00 -11.47
CA ASP A 32 15.09 -7.08 -11.04
C ASP A 32 14.43 -8.42 -11.40
N GLU A 33 14.26 -9.28 -10.38
CA GLU A 33 13.68 -10.62 -10.49
C GLU A 33 12.24 -10.62 -11.03
N VAL A 34 11.45 -9.58 -10.75
CA VAL A 34 10.07 -9.49 -11.24
C VAL A 34 10.07 -9.29 -12.75
N LEU A 35 10.95 -8.42 -13.25
CA LEU A 35 11.12 -8.23 -14.68
C LEU A 35 11.70 -9.48 -15.35
N GLN A 36 12.74 -10.10 -14.78
CA GLN A 36 13.34 -11.31 -15.35
C GLN A 36 12.34 -12.49 -15.42
N GLY A 37 11.66 -12.79 -14.31
CA GLY A 37 10.82 -13.99 -14.21
C GLY A 37 9.41 -13.82 -14.74
N ARG A 38 8.72 -12.72 -14.39
CA ARG A 38 7.30 -12.51 -14.71
C ARG A 38 7.08 -11.54 -15.86
N GLY A 39 7.94 -10.53 -15.98
CA GLY A 39 7.88 -9.52 -17.03
C GLY A 39 8.48 -9.94 -18.37
N LYS A 40 9.10 -11.13 -18.48
CA LYS A 40 9.88 -11.57 -19.65
C LYS A 40 10.98 -10.56 -20.05
N GLY A 41 11.49 -9.80 -19.09
CA GLY A 41 12.44 -8.70 -19.29
C GLY A 41 11.81 -7.37 -19.75
N GLU A 42 10.48 -7.28 -19.84
CA GLU A 42 9.78 -6.10 -20.35
C GLU A 42 9.21 -5.22 -19.23
N TYR A 43 9.45 -3.90 -19.34
CA TYR A 43 8.85 -2.89 -18.45
C TYR A 43 7.32 -2.75 -18.59
N LYS A 44 6.70 -3.45 -19.56
CA LYS A 44 5.24 -3.47 -19.75
C LYS A 44 4.52 -4.01 -18.51
N ALA A 45 5.15 -4.94 -17.77
CA ALA A 45 4.64 -5.43 -16.50
C ALA A 45 4.44 -4.31 -15.46
N TYR A 46 5.26 -3.26 -15.51
CA TYR A 46 5.13 -2.09 -14.64
C TYR A 46 4.14 -1.06 -15.19
N ASP A 47 3.98 -0.94 -16.51
CA ASP A 47 2.89 -0.15 -17.10
C ASP A 47 1.51 -0.72 -16.71
N ASP A 48 1.38 -2.04 -16.62
CA ASP A 48 0.15 -2.70 -16.19
C ASP A 48 -0.24 -2.43 -14.72
N LEU A 49 0.69 -1.94 -13.90
CA LEU A 49 0.40 -1.51 -12.52
C LEU A 49 -0.43 -0.23 -12.51
N LEU A 50 -0.22 0.65 -13.50
CA LEU A 50 -0.99 1.90 -13.64
C LEU A 50 -2.45 1.66 -14.06
N LYS A 51 -2.81 0.42 -14.40
CA LYS A 51 -4.21 0.03 -14.62
C LYS A 51 -4.97 -0.21 -13.32
N ASP A 52 -4.28 -0.36 -12.19
CA ASP A 52 -4.93 -0.36 -10.87
C ASP A 52 -5.20 1.08 -10.42
N GLY A 53 -6.47 1.40 -10.13
CA GLY A 53 -6.89 2.77 -9.83
C GLY A 53 -6.23 3.35 -8.58
N HIS A 54 -5.99 2.52 -7.56
CA HIS A 54 -5.35 2.97 -6.32
C HIS A 54 -3.86 3.26 -6.56
N CYS A 55 -3.13 2.31 -7.13
CA CYS A 55 -1.73 2.44 -7.52
C CYS A 55 -1.48 3.67 -8.40
N PHE A 56 -2.31 3.86 -9.43
CA PHE A 56 -2.27 5.05 -10.29
C PHE A 56 -2.44 6.34 -9.49
N SER A 57 -3.45 6.39 -8.61
CA SER A 57 -3.76 7.60 -7.85
C SER A 57 -2.63 8.02 -6.90
N VAL A 58 -2.00 7.07 -6.19
CA VAL A 58 -0.93 7.39 -5.24
C VAL A 58 0.36 7.79 -5.95
N LEU A 59 0.71 7.13 -7.06
CA LEU A 59 1.87 7.49 -7.87
C LEU A 59 1.68 8.87 -8.50
N GLN A 60 0.52 9.14 -9.08
CA GLN A 60 0.19 10.44 -9.64
C GLN A 60 0.27 11.54 -8.58
N LYS A 61 -0.25 11.30 -7.36
CA LYS A 61 -0.15 12.24 -6.24
C LYS A 61 1.31 12.59 -5.89
N ARG A 62 2.22 11.61 -5.91
CA ARG A 62 3.65 11.83 -5.65
C ARG A 62 4.31 12.64 -6.78
N TYR A 63 4.03 12.29 -8.03
CA TYR A 63 4.61 12.99 -9.18
C TYR A 63 4.12 14.44 -9.27
N LEU A 64 2.81 14.66 -9.13
CA LEU A 64 2.24 16.00 -9.16
C LEU A 64 2.71 16.86 -7.99
N ALA A 65 3.00 16.27 -6.82
CA ALA A 65 3.54 17.02 -5.69
C ALA A 65 4.95 17.58 -5.97
N VAL A 66 5.76 16.92 -6.81
CA VAL A 66 7.04 17.48 -7.30
C VAL A 66 6.79 18.60 -8.31
N ILE A 67 5.92 18.34 -9.29
CA ILE A 67 5.69 19.25 -10.42
C ILE A 67 4.96 20.53 -10.01
N ALA A 68 4.08 20.45 -9.01
CA ALA A 68 3.36 21.60 -8.49
C ALA A 68 4.27 22.63 -7.79
N ARG A 69 5.51 22.27 -7.45
CA ARG A 69 6.47 23.20 -6.84
C ARG A 69 7.12 24.08 -7.89
N GLU A 70 7.19 25.37 -7.60
CA GLU A 70 7.91 26.32 -8.44
C GLU A 70 9.39 25.96 -8.50
N TRP A 71 10.00 26.16 -9.66
CA TRP A 71 11.43 25.94 -9.88
C TRP A 71 12.16 27.26 -10.06
N SER A 72 13.42 27.30 -9.61
CA SER A 72 14.29 28.45 -9.74
C SER A 72 15.67 28.03 -10.22
N VAL A 73 16.37 28.95 -10.88
CA VAL A 73 17.74 28.77 -11.37
C VAL A 73 18.60 29.82 -10.69
N GLU A 74 19.49 29.37 -9.81
CA GLU A 74 20.38 30.22 -9.06
C GLU A 74 21.77 30.28 -9.71
N PRO A 75 22.36 31.48 -9.84
CA PRO A 75 23.71 31.59 -10.36
C PRO A 75 24.73 30.99 -9.40
N ALA A 76 25.78 30.37 -9.95
CA ALA A 76 26.85 29.75 -9.15
C ALA A 76 27.63 30.78 -8.30
N SER A 77 27.68 32.03 -8.75
CA SER A 77 28.35 33.12 -8.05
C SER A 77 27.75 34.48 -8.40
N LYS A 78 28.27 35.55 -7.79
CA LYS A 78 27.89 36.94 -8.12
C LYS A 78 28.62 37.48 -9.36
N ASP A 79 29.43 36.66 -10.03
CA ASP A 79 30.13 37.07 -11.24
C ASP A 79 29.13 37.30 -12.37
N LYS A 80 29.34 38.35 -13.18
CA LYS A 80 28.43 38.72 -14.27
C LYS A 80 28.23 37.61 -15.29
N ILE A 81 29.26 36.79 -15.52
CA ILE A 81 29.22 35.67 -16.46
C ILE A 81 28.32 34.55 -15.93
N ASP A 82 28.41 34.24 -14.63
CA ASP A 82 27.58 33.23 -13.98
C ASP A 82 26.11 33.68 -13.84
N GLN A 83 25.86 34.98 -13.62
CA GLN A 83 24.52 35.56 -13.65
C GLN A 83 23.90 35.45 -15.05
N LYS A 84 24.66 35.81 -16.10
CA LYS A 84 24.21 35.67 -17.48
C LYS A 84 23.90 34.21 -17.83
N ALA A 85 24.71 33.26 -17.35
CA ALA A 85 24.47 31.84 -17.55
C ALA A 85 23.16 31.37 -16.88
N ALA A 86 22.87 31.83 -15.66
CA ALA A 86 21.62 31.53 -14.96
C ALA A 86 20.40 32.07 -15.72
N ASP A 87 20.44 33.33 -16.17
CA ASP A 87 19.36 33.97 -16.91
C ASP A 87 19.10 33.26 -18.25
N MET A 88 20.17 32.89 -18.97
CA MET A 88 20.11 32.14 -20.23
C MET A 88 19.46 30.77 -20.03
N VAL A 89 19.95 29.98 -19.07
CA VAL A 89 19.39 28.66 -18.75
C VAL A 89 17.92 28.78 -18.35
N LYS A 90 17.57 29.75 -17.49
CA LYS A 90 16.18 30.01 -17.09
C LYS A 90 15.29 30.28 -18.31
N TYR A 91 15.75 31.14 -19.23
CA TYR A 91 15.03 31.44 -20.46
C TYR A 91 14.89 30.22 -21.37
N HIS A 92 15.94 29.41 -21.53
CA HIS A 92 15.89 28.17 -22.31
C HIS A 92 14.84 27.19 -21.77
N LEU A 93 14.80 26.99 -20.44
CA LEU A 93 13.83 26.11 -19.81
C LEU A 93 12.38 26.64 -19.93
N GLN A 94 12.17 27.95 -19.76
CA GLN A 94 10.84 28.57 -19.92
C GLN A 94 10.33 28.50 -21.36
N SER A 95 11.23 28.61 -22.34
CA SER A 95 10.87 28.64 -23.76
C SER A 95 10.72 27.26 -24.40
N LEU A 96 11.02 26.16 -23.69
CA LEU A 96 10.89 24.78 -24.21
C LEU A 96 9.51 24.49 -24.82
N ALA A 97 8.42 24.95 -24.17
CA ALA A 97 7.07 24.70 -24.67
C ALA A 97 6.78 25.51 -25.96
N SER A 98 7.21 26.77 -26.00
CA SER A 98 6.95 27.69 -27.12
C SER A 98 7.89 27.49 -28.32
N ARG A 99 8.98 26.76 -28.14
CA ARG A 99 10.01 26.52 -29.17
C ARG A 99 9.86 25.18 -29.87
N ALA A 100 8.89 24.38 -29.46
CA ALA A 100 8.58 23.15 -30.17
C ALA A 100 7.87 23.47 -31.49
N ASP A 101 8.12 22.65 -32.50
CA ASP A 101 7.38 22.73 -33.77
C ASP A 101 5.88 22.60 -33.51
N ASP A 102 5.06 23.49 -34.10
CA ASP A 102 3.60 23.51 -33.95
C ASP A 102 2.94 22.17 -34.34
N ASP A 103 3.60 21.36 -35.17
CA ASP A 103 3.15 20.05 -35.63
C ASP A 103 3.48 18.89 -34.66
N ASP A 104 4.42 19.07 -33.71
CA ASP A 104 4.78 18.04 -32.72
C ASP A 104 3.84 18.14 -31.50
N LEU A 105 2.66 17.52 -31.61
CA LEU A 105 1.67 17.43 -30.52
C LEU A 105 2.21 16.79 -29.23
N LEU A 106 3.38 16.13 -29.28
CA LEU A 106 4.05 15.53 -28.12
C LEU A 106 5.15 16.43 -27.55
N ALA A 107 5.30 17.65 -28.06
CA ALA A 107 6.13 18.68 -27.48
C ALA A 107 5.78 18.93 -26.00
N THR A 108 6.79 18.96 -25.16
CA THR A 108 6.61 19.09 -23.71
C THR A 108 7.33 20.32 -23.19
N GLY A 109 6.61 21.18 -22.46
CA GLY A 109 7.25 22.16 -21.60
C GLY A 109 8.08 21.51 -20.49
N PHE A 110 8.90 22.31 -19.82
CA PHE A 110 9.85 21.83 -18.81
C PHE A 110 9.22 20.96 -17.71
N ASP A 111 8.08 21.37 -17.17
CA ASP A 111 7.37 20.60 -16.14
C ASP A 111 6.84 19.26 -16.64
N ARG A 112 6.39 19.20 -17.91
CA ARG A 112 5.95 17.94 -18.52
C ARG A 112 7.14 17.01 -18.81
N THR A 113 8.29 17.56 -19.19
CA THR A 113 9.54 16.78 -19.28
C THR A 113 9.93 16.21 -17.92
N CYS A 114 9.89 17.02 -16.85
CA CYS A 114 10.15 16.57 -15.49
C CYS A 114 9.18 15.45 -15.08
N TYR A 115 7.88 15.61 -15.35
CA TYR A 115 6.87 14.59 -15.07
C TYR A 115 7.20 13.25 -15.77
N ASN A 116 7.60 13.31 -17.04
CA ASN A 116 7.97 12.11 -17.79
C ASN A 116 9.27 11.46 -17.28
N LEU A 117 10.20 12.23 -16.72
CA LEU A 117 11.42 11.73 -16.08
C LEU A 117 11.12 11.00 -14.77
N LEU A 118 10.12 11.45 -14.00
CA LEU A 118 9.70 10.83 -12.74
C LEU A 118 9.16 9.40 -12.91
N ASP A 119 8.87 8.94 -14.14
CA ASP A 119 8.61 7.52 -14.45
C ASP A 119 9.80 6.60 -14.03
N ALA A 120 11.01 7.17 -13.84
CA ALA A 120 12.14 6.49 -13.21
C ALA A 120 11.84 6.00 -11.79
N ILE A 121 10.94 6.64 -11.03
CA ILE A 121 10.55 6.20 -9.68
C ILE A 121 9.88 4.83 -9.75
N LEU A 122 9.01 4.62 -10.74
CA LEU A 122 8.32 3.34 -10.92
C LEU A 122 9.26 2.27 -11.50
N LYS A 123 10.07 2.63 -12.51
CA LYS A 123 10.83 1.66 -13.33
C LYS A 123 12.33 1.59 -13.05
N GLY A 124 12.84 2.40 -12.13
CA GLY A 124 14.26 2.48 -11.74
C GLY A 124 15.04 3.56 -12.50
N PHE A 125 14.82 3.69 -13.82
CA PHE A 125 15.50 4.71 -14.61
C PHE A 125 14.62 5.25 -15.75
N LYS A 126 14.99 6.42 -16.29
CA LYS A 126 14.39 7.03 -17.48
C LYS A 126 15.47 7.70 -18.34
N PRO A 127 15.73 7.21 -19.56
CA PRO A 127 16.60 7.89 -20.51
C PRO A 127 15.85 9.06 -21.17
N ALA A 128 16.57 10.14 -21.47
CA ALA A 128 16.07 11.30 -22.19
C ALA A 128 17.05 11.77 -23.25
N GLU A 129 16.49 12.18 -24.39
CA GLU A 129 17.21 12.72 -25.53
C GLU A 129 16.96 14.23 -25.64
N ILE A 130 18.04 14.99 -25.79
CA ILE A 130 18.00 16.43 -26.00
C ILE A 130 18.14 16.71 -27.49
N LEU A 131 17.18 17.46 -28.04
CA LEU A 131 17.26 17.99 -29.40
C LEU A 131 17.78 19.43 -29.31
N TRP A 132 19.02 19.61 -29.75
CA TRP A 132 19.66 20.92 -29.78
C TRP A 132 19.34 21.64 -31.09
N GLN A 133 19.03 22.93 -31.00
CA GLN A 133 18.94 23.84 -32.13
C GLN A 133 19.86 25.05 -31.90
N ASN A 134 20.07 25.83 -32.97
CA ASN A 134 20.89 27.03 -32.94
C ASN A 134 20.17 28.13 -33.72
N ASP A 135 19.97 29.29 -33.09
CA ASP A 135 19.32 30.47 -33.70
C ASP A 135 20.32 31.46 -34.32
N GLY A 136 21.59 31.05 -34.46
CA GLY A 136 22.72 31.84 -34.93
C GLY A 136 23.44 32.62 -33.82
N LYS A 137 22.89 32.67 -32.60
CA LYS A 137 23.50 33.33 -31.45
C LYS A 137 23.84 32.33 -30.35
N GLU A 138 22.91 31.44 -30.03
CA GLU A 138 22.99 30.53 -28.90
C GLU A 138 22.50 29.14 -29.32
N PHE A 139 23.14 28.10 -28.78
CA PHE A 139 22.61 26.74 -28.79
C PHE A 139 21.58 26.61 -27.69
N TYR A 140 20.43 26.02 -27.98
CA TYR A 140 19.39 25.81 -26.98
C TYR A 140 18.71 24.45 -27.16
N PRO A 141 18.18 23.85 -26.08
CA PRO A 141 17.37 22.66 -26.21
C PRO A 141 16.01 23.07 -26.79
N SER A 142 15.69 22.63 -28.01
CA SER A 142 14.35 22.82 -28.58
C SER A 142 13.34 21.88 -27.93
N GLN A 143 13.77 20.65 -27.66
CA GLN A 143 12.94 19.64 -26.98
C GLN A 143 13.81 18.68 -26.15
N VAL A 144 13.21 18.14 -25.09
CA VAL A 144 13.80 17.08 -24.28
C VAL A 144 12.82 15.91 -24.22
N LYS A 145 13.09 14.87 -25.01
CA LYS A 145 12.22 13.69 -25.16
C LYS A 145 12.63 12.60 -24.18
N ALA A 146 11.80 12.35 -23.17
CA ALA A 146 11.91 11.16 -22.34
C ALA A 146 11.59 9.92 -23.19
N ARG A 147 12.54 9.00 -23.33
CA ARG A 147 12.41 7.81 -24.17
C ARG A 147 11.99 6.59 -23.34
N SER A 148 11.44 5.59 -24.02
CA SER A 148 11.07 4.32 -23.38
C SER A 148 12.34 3.57 -22.95
N GLN A 149 12.33 3.07 -21.71
CA GLN A 149 13.40 2.28 -21.10
C GLN A 149 13.70 1.00 -21.89
N GLN A 150 12.68 0.39 -22.49
CA GLN A 150 12.83 -0.87 -23.26
C GLN A 150 13.78 -0.74 -24.47
N ARG A 151 13.98 0.48 -24.97
CA ARG A 151 14.88 0.74 -26.10
C ARG A 151 16.35 0.80 -25.68
N PHE A 152 16.64 0.80 -24.39
CA PHE A 152 17.99 1.01 -23.88
C PHE A 152 18.42 -0.11 -22.93
N ASN A 153 19.71 -0.35 -22.90
CA ASN A 153 20.36 -1.20 -21.91
C ASN A 153 21.60 -0.48 -21.35
N PHE A 154 22.28 -1.13 -20.40
CA PHE A 154 23.59 -0.71 -19.94
C PHE A 154 24.65 -1.78 -20.25
N ALA A 155 25.85 -1.33 -20.57
CA ALA A 155 27.03 -2.17 -20.74
C ALA A 155 28.22 -1.56 -19.98
N ILE A 156 29.25 -2.35 -19.70
CA ILE A 156 30.49 -1.85 -19.10
C ILE A 156 31.48 -1.53 -20.21
N ASN A 157 31.95 -0.28 -20.26
CA ASN A 157 32.96 0.14 -21.21
C ASN A 157 34.37 -0.34 -20.81
N GLU A 158 35.35 -0.12 -21.69
CA GLU A 158 36.75 -0.50 -21.45
C GLU A 158 37.33 0.07 -20.16
N ALA A 159 36.89 1.27 -19.77
CA ALA A 159 37.29 1.99 -18.56
C ALA A 159 36.60 1.45 -17.29
N GLY A 160 35.77 0.42 -17.38
CA GLY A 160 35.06 -0.17 -16.24
C GLY A 160 33.85 0.63 -15.78
N LYS A 161 33.35 1.56 -16.61
CA LYS A 161 32.15 2.36 -16.31
C LYS A 161 30.98 1.92 -17.18
N TRP A 162 29.81 1.88 -16.57
CA TRP A 162 28.50 1.79 -17.17
C TRP A 162 28.33 2.85 -18.25
N GLU A 163 27.88 2.43 -19.42
CA GLU A 163 27.48 3.28 -20.53
C GLU A 163 26.06 2.90 -20.97
N LEU A 164 25.26 3.92 -21.29
CA LEU A 164 23.92 3.71 -21.84
C LEU A 164 24.06 3.32 -23.31
N ARG A 165 23.38 2.25 -23.72
CA ARG A 165 23.32 1.85 -25.13
C ARG A 165 21.89 1.77 -25.65
N LEU A 166 21.71 2.08 -26.93
CA LEU A 166 20.45 2.02 -27.65
C LEU A 166 20.39 0.72 -28.43
N LEU A 167 19.33 -0.06 -28.21
CA LEU A 167 19.04 -1.25 -29.00
C LEU A 167 18.49 -0.82 -30.36
N THR A 168 19.10 -1.32 -31.43
CA THR A 168 18.66 -1.10 -32.81
C THR A 168 18.33 -2.44 -33.45
N LEU A 169 17.59 -2.44 -34.56
CA LEU A 169 17.26 -3.69 -35.28
C LEU A 169 18.52 -4.44 -35.75
N GLU A 170 19.61 -3.71 -35.99
CA GLU A 170 20.91 -4.25 -36.41
C GLU A 170 21.74 -4.77 -35.22
N ASP A 171 21.55 -4.20 -34.03
CA ASP A 171 22.23 -4.59 -32.79
C ASP A 171 21.24 -4.65 -31.61
N MET A 172 20.45 -5.73 -31.59
CA MET A 172 19.43 -6.00 -30.57
C MET A 172 19.99 -6.60 -29.27
N ILE A 173 21.27 -7.01 -29.27
CA ILE A 173 21.89 -7.69 -28.12
C ILE A 173 22.65 -6.67 -27.26
N ASP A 174 23.73 -6.10 -27.80
CA ASP A 174 24.61 -5.19 -27.07
C ASP A 174 24.16 -3.73 -27.25
N GLY A 175 23.73 -3.36 -28.44
CA GLY A 175 23.30 -2.01 -28.80
C GLY A 175 24.43 -1.01 -28.97
N GLU A 176 24.07 0.17 -29.48
CA GLU A 176 25.00 1.26 -29.79
C GLU A 176 25.26 2.16 -28.56
N ALA A 177 26.54 2.41 -28.24
CA ALA A 177 26.94 3.26 -27.12
C ALA A 177 26.63 4.75 -27.36
N VAL A 178 25.39 5.17 -27.10
CA VAL A 178 24.89 6.52 -27.42
C VAL A 178 25.63 7.63 -26.67
N THR A 179 26.12 7.39 -25.46
CA THR A 179 26.89 8.38 -24.70
C THR A 179 28.26 8.66 -25.33
N LYS A 180 28.81 7.70 -26.07
CA LYS A 180 30.08 7.84 -26.80
C LYS A 180 29.86 8.41 -28.20
N LEU A 181 28.85 7.91 -28.90
CA LEU A 181 28.54 8.32 -30.29
C LEU A 181 27.93 9.72 -30.36
N TYR A 182 27.09 10.09 -29.38
CA TYR A 182 26.35 11.35 -29.34
C TYR A 182 26.57 12.09 -28.01
N PRO A 183 27.76 12.69 -27.80
CA PRO A 183 28.07 13.39 -26.56
C PRO A 183 27.11 14.57 -26.33
N LYS A 184 26.70 14.79 -25.07
CA LYS A 184 25.74 15.83 -24.65
C LYS A 184 24.34 15.73 -25.28
N LYS A 185 23.98 14.57 -25.85
CA LYS A 185 22.66 14.34 -26.45
C LYS A 185 21.72 13.51 -25.57
N PHE A 186 22.25 12.50 -24.87
CA PHE A 186 21.46 11.61 -24.03
C PHE A 186 21.87 11.70 -22.56
N PHE A 187 20.90 11.75 -21.66
CA PHE A 187 21.10 11.58 -20.23
C PHE A 187 20.10 10.61 -19.63
N THR A 188 20.41 10.10 -18.43
CA THR A 188 19.53 9.19 -17.71
C THR A 188 19.27 9.70 -16.31
N HIS A 189 17.98 9.77 -15.95
CA HIS A 189 17.55 9.91 -14.57
C HIS A 189 17.40 8.52 -13.96
N ILE A 190 18.01 8.29 -12.79
CA ILE A 190 18.04 6.98 -12.14
C ILE A 190 17.62 7.18 -10.68
N CYS A 191 16.70 6.34 -10.21
CA CYS A 191 16.20 6.31 -8.85
C CYS A 191 16.66 5.01 -8.18
N GLY A 192 17.25 5.11 -6.98
CA GLY A 192 17.76 3.95 -6.25
C GLY A 192 18.94 3.25 -6.95
N ALA A 193 19.81 4.03 -7.61
CA ALA A 193 21.04 3.51 -8.20
C ALA A 193 21.97 2.97 -7.11
N THR A 194 22.50 1.77 -7.33
CA THR A 194 23.63 1.22 -6.58
C THR A 194 24.82 1.10 -7.51
N ASP A 195 26.02 0.90 -6.95
CA ASP A 195 27.25 0.81 -7.74
C ASP A 195 27.17 -0.30 -8.82
N ASP A 196 26.58 -1.44 -8.46
CA ASP A 196 26.39 -2.62 -9.30
C ASP A 196 25.13 -2.56 -10.19
N ASN A 197 24.18 -1.65 -9.94
CA ASN A 197 22.91 -1.59 -10.67
C ASN A 197 22.61 -0.20 -11.28
N PRO A 198 22.98 0.04 -12.56
CA PRO A 198 22.68 1.27 -13.28
C PRO A 198 21.20 1.37 -13.73
N TYR A 199 20.43 0.27 -13.69
CA TYR A 199 19.00 0.30 -13.98
C TYR A 199 18.19 0.93 -12.84
N GLY A 200 18.80 1.06 -11.65
CA GLY A 200 18.14 1.57 -10.46
C GLY A 200 17.17 0.54 -9.84
N MET A 201 16.50 0.98 -8.78
CA MET A 201 15.59 0.15 -7.98
C MET A 201 14.22 0.80 -7.96
N GLY A 202 13.44 0.56 -9.01
CA GLY A 202 12.09 1.10 -9.16
C GLY A 202 11.11 0.51 -8.15
N LEU A 203 10.09 1.29 -7.78
CA LEU A 203 9.02 0.84 -6.89
C LEU A 203 8.16 -0.28 -7.52
N GLY A 204 8.19 -0.42 -8.85
CA GLY A 204 7.45 -1.42 -9.60
C GLY A 204 7.66 -2.84 -9.09
N ARG A 205 8.89 -3.19 -8.68
CA ARG A 205 9.24 -4.52 -8.16
C ARG A 205 8.42 -4.91 -6.92
N THR A 206 8.16 -3.93 -6.05
CA THR A 206 7.41 -4.13 -4.80
C THR A 206 5.92 -4.02 -5.06
N LEU A 207 5.52 -3.02 -5.84
CA LEU A 207 4.11 -2.77 -6.17
C LEU A 207 3.48 -3.91 -6.98
N TRP A 208 4.27 -4.61 -7.79
CA TRP A 208 3.77 -5.70 -8.62
C TRP A 208 3.08 -6.79 -7.80
N TRP A 209 3.67 -7.19 -6.68
CA TRP A 209 3.09 -8.22 -5.81
C TRP A 209 1.80 -7.76 -5.14
N ASN A 210 1.75 -6.53 -4.64
CA ASN A 210 0.57 -5.97 -3.99
C ASN A 210 -0.61 -5.89 -4.97
N VAL A 211 -0.37 -5.38 -6.19
CA VAL A 211 -1.40 -5.29 -7.23
C VAL A 211 -1.80 -6.70 -7.72
N PHE A 212 -0.85 -7.62 -7.88
CA PHE A 212 -1.13 -8.99 -8.29
C PHE A 212 -2.05 -9.69 -7.29
N PHE A 213 -1.71 -9.69 -5.99
CA PHE A 213 -2.51 -10.34 -4.97
C PHE A 213 -3.88 -9.69 -4.81
N LYS A 214 -3.97 -8.35 -4.89
CA LYS A 214 -5.25 -7.64 -4.92
C LYS A 214 -6.12 -8.08 -6.09
N LYS A 215 -5.58 -8.10 -7.32
CA LYS A 215 -6.34 -8.52 -8.51
C LYS A 215 -6.80 -9.98 -8.41
N GLN A 216 -5.97 -10.89 -7.88
CA GLN A 216 -6.40 -12.27 -7.65
C GLN A 216 -7.49 -12.35 -6.57
N GLY A 217 -7.34 -11.60 -5.47
CA GLY A 217 -8.34 -11.52 -4.40
C GLY A 217 -9.70 -11.03 -4.92
N ILE A 218 -9.71 -9.96 -5.73
CA ILE A 218 -10.92 -9.45 -6.37
C ILE A 218 -11.51 -10.47 -7.34
N LYS A 219 -10.69 -11.18 -8.12
CA LYS A 219 -11.16 -12.26 -9.00
C LYS A 219 -11.89 -13.35 -8.20
N PHE A 220 -11.32 -13.80 -7.09
CA PHE A 220 -11.98 -14.76 -6.21
C PHE A 220 -13.23 -14.19 -5.56
N TRP A 221 -13.22 -12.90 -5.22
CA TRP A 221 -14.40 -12.22 -4.67
C TRP A 221 -15.55 -12.17 -5.68
N LEU A 222 -15.28 -11.85 -6.94
CA LEU A 222 -16.29 -11.85 -8.01
C LEU A 222 -16.86 -13.26 -8.23
N GLN A 223 -16.01 -14.28 -8.27
CA GLN A 223 -16.45 -15.68 -8.34
C GLN A 223 -17.27 -16.11 -7.11
N PHE A 224 -16.92 -15.59 -5.94
CA PHE A 224 -17.65 -15.84 -4.71
C PHE A 224 -19.04 -15.19 -4.76
N VAL A 225 -19.12 -13.91 -5.13
CA VAL A 225 -20.40 -13.18 -5.26
C VAL A 225 -21.31 -13.86 -6.28
N ASP A 226 -20.75 -14.31 -7.41
CA ASP A 226 -21.51 -15.04 -8.44
C ASP A 226 -22.12 -16.34 -7.89
N LYS A 227 -21.33 -17.17 -7.20
CA LYS A 227 -21.83 -18.41 -6.57
C LYS A 227 -22.77 -18.17 -5.40
N PHE A 228 -22.61 -17.05 -4.69
CA PHE A 228 -23.48 -16.67 -3.58
C PHE A 228 -24.83 -16.17 -4.09
N ALA A 229 -24.85 -15.41 -5.17
CA ALA A 229 -26.07 -14.95 -5.82
C ALA A 229 -26.81 -16.08 -6.57
N SER A 230 -26.05 -17.03 -7.13
CA SER A 230 -26.57 -18.14 -7.93
C SER A 230 -26.10 -19.49 -7.36
N PRO A 231 -26.70 -19.97 -6.25
CA PRO A 231 -26.31 -21.23 -5.64
C PRO A 231 -26.54 -22.40 -6.59
N THR A 232 -25.63 -23.38 -6.57
CA THR A 232 -25.72 -24.53 -7.47
C THR A 232 -26.88 -25.44 -7.07
N ALA A 233 -27.86 -25.61 -7.96
CA ALA A 233 -28.96 -26.54 -7.75
C ALA A 233 -28.49 -27.99 -7.91
N ILE A 234 -28.86 -28.85 -6.96
CA ILE A 234 -28.58 -30.29 -6.97
C ILE A 234 -29.90 -31.04 -6.97
N GLY A 235 -30.13 -31.80 -8.04
CA GLY A 235 -31.23 -32.75 -8.12
C GLY A 235 -30.82 -34.12 -7.60
N LYS A 236 -31.52 -34.63 -6.59
CA LYS A 236 -31.35 -36.00 -6.10
C LYS A 236 -32.42 -36.90 -6.70
N TYR A 237 -32.02 -38.09 -7.16
CA TYR A 237 -32.92 -39.13 -7.65
C TYR A 237 -32.62 -40.49 -7.02
N LYS A 238 -33.64 -41.34 -6.91
CA LYS A 238 -33.50 -42.68 -6.30
C LYS A 238 -32.73 -43.64 -7.19
N ARG A 239 -32.01 -44.58 -6.57
CA ARG A 239 -31.22 -45.60 -7.27
C ARG A 239 -32.16 -46.56 -8.01
N GLY A 240 -32.31 -46.38 -9.33
CA GLY A 240 -33.28 -47.08 -10.17
C GLY A 240 -34.12 -46.18 -11.09
N ALA A 241 -33.96 -44.84 -11.01
CA ALA A 241 -34.68 -43.88 -11.86
C ALA A 241 -34.48 -44.13 -13.36
N THR A 242 -35.56 -44.00 -14.13
CA THR A 242 -35.54 -44.19 -15.60
C THR A 242 -34.80 -43.05 -16.29
N LYS A 243 -34.45 -43.26 -17.58
CA LYS A 243 -33.75 -42.24 -18.36
C LYS A 243 -34.62 -40.99 -18.56
N GLU A 244 -35.95 -41.13 -18.69
CA GLU A 244 -36.86 -39.99 -18.80
C GLU A 244 -36.85 -39.13 -17.52
N GLN A 245 -36.92 -39.76 -16.35
CA GLN A 245 -36.92 -39.05 -15.06
C GLN A 245 -35.63 -38.24 -14.84
N LYS A 246 -34.49 -38.76 -15.28
CA LYS A 246 -33.21 -38.04 -15.22
C LYS A 246 -33.18 -36.84 -16.18
N SER A 247 -33.77 -36.97 -17.37
CA SER A 247 -33.88 -35.86 -18.34
C SER A 247 -34.75 -34.74 -17.80
N THR A 248 -35.93 -35.07 -17.28
CA THR A 248 -36.86 -34.08 -16.70
C THR A 248 -36.25 -33.36 -15.50
N LEU A 249 -35.48 -34.06 -14.65
CA LEU A 249 -34.77 -33.43 -13.54
C LEU A 249 -33.65 -32.50 -14.03
N LEU A 250 -32.95 -32.84 -15.11
CA LEU A 250 -31.92 -31.99 -15.69
C LEU A 250 -32.52 -30.73 -16.34
N GLU A 251 -33.61 -30.88 -17.09
CA GLU A 251 -34.38 -29.76 -17.65
C GLU A 251 -34.91 -28.83 -16.55
N ALA A 252 -35.38 -29.40 -15.43
CA ALA A 252 -35.78 -28.65 -14.25
C ALA A 252 -34.62 -27.85 -13.62
N LEU A 253 -33.41 -28.43 -13.53
CA LEU A 253 -32.23 -27.73 -13.02
C LEU A 253 -31.77 -26.60 -13.95
N GLU A 254 -31.82 -26.81 -15.27
CA GLU A 254 -31.53 -25.78 -16.28
C GLU A 254 -32.55 -24.63 -16.25
N ALA A 255 -33.84 -24.94 -16.04
CA ALA A 255 -34.89 -23.95 -15.88
C ALA A 255 -34.70 -23.11 -14.59
N ILE A 256 -34.28 -23.71 -13.48
CA ILE A 256 -33.92 -22.96 -12.25
C ILE A 256 -32.71 -22.06 -12.50
N ALA A 257 -31.70 -22.52 -13.24
CA ALA A 257 -30.53 -21.71 -13.58
C ALA A 257 -30.84 -20.52 -14.51
N THR A 258 -31.98 -20.56 -15.23
CA THR A 258 -32.45 -19.50 -16.14
C THR A 258 -33.62 -18.69 -15.55
N ASP A 259 -33.84 -18.79 -14.24
CA ASP A 259 -34.87 -18.05 -13.49
C ASP A 259 -36.31 -18.34 -13.97
N ALA A 260 -36.54 -19.56 -14.47
CA ALA A 260 -37.85 -20.04 -14.90
C ALA A 260 -38.54 -20.87 -13.80
N GLY A 261 -39.86 -20.77 -13.71
CA GLY A 261 -40.66 -21.59 -12.78
C GLY A 261 -40.68 -23.07 -13.18
N VAL A 262 -40.54 -23.97 -12.19
CA VAL A 262 -40.41 -25.41 -12.43
C VAL A 262 -41.44 -26.19 -11.62
N ALA A 263 -42.06 -27.19 -12.26
CA ALA A 263 -42.92 -28.18 -11.62
C ALA A 263 -42.25 -29.56 -11.67
N ILE A 264 -42.01 -30.16 -10.50
CA ILE A 264 -41.41 -31.50 -10.37
C ILE A 264 -42.36 -32.45 -9.63
N PRO A 265 -42.30 -33.76 -9.90
CA PRO A 265 -42.96 -34.79 -9.09
C PRO A 265 -42.53 -34.76 -7.61
N ASP A 266 -43.46 -35.10 -6.71
CA ASP A 266 -43.28 -35.18 -5.24
C ASP A 266 -42.04 -36.00 -4.83
N ASP A 267 -41.70 -37.05 -5.59
CA ASP A 267 -40.64 -37.97 -5.26
C ASP A 267 -39.23 -37.51 -5.66
N LEU A 268 -39.09 -36.33 -6.30
CA LEU A 268 -37.82 -35.70 -6.67
C LEU A 268 -37.50 -34.52 -5.75
N GLU A 269 -36.26 -34.49 -5.26
CA GLU A 269 -35.77 -33.43 -4.36
C GLU A 269 -34.76 -32.55 -5.11
N ILE A 270 -35.03 -31.25 -5.18
CA ILE A 270 -34.06 -30.24 -5.60
C ILE A 270 -33.61 -29.49 -4.36
N MET A 271 -32.30 -29.44 -4.14
CA MET A 271 -31.68 -28.64 -3.08
C MET A 271 -30.73 -27.63 -3.69
N LEU A 272 -30.66 -26.45 -3.10
CA LEU A 272 -29.58 -25.52 -3.40
C LEU A 272 -28.38 -25.87 -2.54
N LEU A 273 -27.23 -26.08 -3.17
CA LEU A 273 -25.97 -26.24 -2.45
C LEU A 273 -25.50 -24.86 -2.01
N GLU A 274 -25.98 -24.43 -0.86
CA GLU A 274 -25.50 -23.23 -0.21
C GLU A 274 -24.08 -23.49 0.34
N ALA A 275 -23.17 -22.54 0.10
CA ALA A 275 -21.86 -22.55 0.72
C ALA A 275 -22.01 -22.19 2.20
N SER A 276 -22.36 -23.15 3.05
CA SER A 276 -22.28 -22.98 4.50
C SER A 276 -20.81 -22.76 4.88
N ARG A 277 -20.45 -21.51 5.20
CA ARG A 277 -19.11 -21.13 5.64
C ARG A 277 -19.19 -20.33 6.93
N SER A 278 -18.44 -20.77 7.93
CA SER A 278 -18.30 -20.13 9.25
C SER A 278 -17.23 -19.02 9.27
N GLY A 279 -16.95 -18.38 8.13
CA GLY A 279 -15.95 -17.32 8.01
C GLY A 279 -16.60 -16.00 7.62
N SER A 280 -16.07 -14.88 8.11
CA SER A 280 -16.54 -13.53 7.81
C SER A 280 -16.58 -13.27 6.29
N ILE A 281 -17.75 -12.89 5.77
CA ILE A 281 -18.00 -12.56 4.35
C ILE A 281 -17.03 -11.47 3.84
N ASN A 282 -16.56 -10.61 4.75
CA ASN A 282 -15.72 -9.44 4.45
C ASN A 282 -14.23 -9.76 4.25
N CYS A 283 -13.81 -11.03 4.28
CA CYS A 283 -12.38 -11.39 4.17
C CYS A 283 -11.72 -10.90 2.86
N TYR A 284 -12.47 -10.90 1.75
CA TYR A 284 -11.98 -10.40 0.46
C TYR A 284 -11.82 -8.88 0.44
N GLU A 285 -12.77 -8.14 1.03
CA GLU A 285 -12.69 -6.69 1.16
C GLU A 285 -11.50 -6.29 2.05
N SER A 286 -11.34 -6.96 3.19
CA SER A 286 -10.22 -6.74 4.11
C SER A 286 -8.86 -7.00 3.43
N LEU A 287 -8.76 -8.03 2.60
CA LEU A 287 -7.57 -8.28 1.79
C LEU A 287 -7.30 -7.13 0.81
N ALA A 288 -8.33 -6.66 0.10
CA ALA A 288 -8.19 -5.55 -0.83
C ALA A 288 -7.73 -4.26 -0.13
N LYS A 289 -8.34 -3.91 1.00
CA LYS A 289 -7.95 -2.75 1.84
C LYS A 289 -6.52 -2.89 2.35
N TYR A 290 -6.12 -4.08 2.81
CA TYR A 290 -4.76 -4.31 3.26
C TYR A 290 -3.74 -4.07 2.12
N MET A 291 -4.01 -4.58 0.92
CA MET A 291 -3.13 -4.38 -0.23
C MET A 291 -3.08 -2.91 -0.68
N ASP A 292 -4.19 -2.19 -0.62
CA ASP A 292 -4.23 -0.75 -0.90
C ASP A 292 -3.42 0.05 0.14
N GLY A 293 -3.50 -0.33 1.42
CA GLY A 293 -2.63 0.21 2.47
C GLY A 293 -1.15 -0.02 2.19
N GLU A 294 -0.74 -1.22 1.78
CA GLU A 294 0.67 -1.52 1.43
C GLU A 294 1.15 -0.76 0.19
N ILE A 295 0.29 -0.56 -0.81
CA ILE A 295 0.56 0.30 -1.97
C ILE A 295 0.80 1.75 -1.52
N SER A 296 -0.07 2.29 -0.67
CA SER A 296 0.07 3.65 -0.12
C SER A 296 1.37 3.82 0.66
N LYS A 297 1.72 2.88 1.54
CA LYS A 297 3.00 2.89 2.29
C LYS A 297 4.21 2.86 1.36
N THR A 298 4.17 2.01 0.34
CA THR A 298 5.29 1.86 -0.61
C THR A 298 5.53 3.14 -1.41
N VAL A 299 4.46 3.83 -1.82
CA VAL A 299 4.57 5.02 -2.67
C VAL A 299 4.71 6.30 -1.87
N LEU A 300 3.88 6.52 -0.86
CA LEU A 300 3.79 7.79 -0.12
C LEU A 300 4.47 7.73 1.26
N GLY A 301 4.91 6.55 1.72
CA GLY A 301 5.45 6.36 3.08
C GLY A 301 4.38 6.30 4.17
N GLU A 302 3.11 6.45 3.81
CA GLU A 302 1.98 6.58 4.74
C GLU A 302 0.65 6.12 4.12
N THR A 303 -0.36 5.89 4.96
CA THR A 303 -1.71 5.42 4.53
C THR A 303 -2.83 6.42 4.79
N LEU A 304 -2.70 7.25 5.84
CA LEU A 304 -3.81 7.98 6.44
C LEU A 304 -4.31 9.16 5.60
N THR A 305 -3.47 9.81 4.79
CA THR A 305 -3.96 10.88 3.88
C THR A 305 -4.75 10.34 2.68
N THR A 306 -4.70 9.03 2.43
CA THR A 306 -5.44 8.40 1.31
C THR A 306 -6.63 7.57 1.82
N GLU A 307 -6.54 6.99 3.01
CA GLU A 307 -7.60 6.18 3.62
C GLU A 307 -7.98 6.77 4.99
N ILE A 308 -8.82 7.81 4.99
CA ILE A 308 -9.35 8.38 6.23
C ILE A 308 -10.42 7.43 6.78
N GLY A 309 -10.07 6.65 7.81
CA GLY A 309 -11.05 5.97 8.66
C GLY A 309 -11.67 6.92 9.69
N SER A 310 -12.72 6.47 10.39
CA SER A 310 -13.49 7.21 11.42
C SER A 310 -12.69 7.65 12.65
N ARG A 311 -11.36 7.43 12.69
CA ARG A 311 -10.48 7.59 13.86
C ARG A 311 -9.20 8.39 13.58
N GLY A 312 -9.10 9.12 12.46
CA GLY A 312 -7.95 9.98 12.18
C GLY A 312 -7.97 11.27 13.01
N SER A 313 -6.97 11.50 13.86
CA SER A 313 -6.78 12.81 14.50
C SER A 313 -6.12 13.80 13.53
N TYR A 314 -6.47 15.08 13.61
CA TYR A 314 -5.84 16.14 12.79
C TYR A 314 -4.30 16.15 12.94
N ALA A 315 -3.81 15.87 14.16
CA ALA A 315 -2.38 15.76 14.44
C ALA A 315 -1.71 14.61 13.67
N ALA A 316 -2.35 13.44 13.58
CA ALA A 316 -1.82 12.32 12.81
C ALA A 316 -1.76 12.67 11.31
N ALA A 317 -2.82 13.25 10.75
CA ALA A 317 -2.86 13.67 9.35
C ALA A 317 -1.74 14.67 9.00
N ASN A 318 -1.38 15.58 9.92
CA ASN A 318 -0.30 16.53 9.69
C ASN A 318 1.08 15.84 9.64
N THR A 319 1.39 14.96 10.62
CA THR A 319 2.65 14.17 10.62
C THR A 319 2.81 13.36 9.33
N HIS A 320 1.73 12.77 8.85
CA HIS A 320 1.72 12.00 7.61
C HIS A 320 2.01 12.84 6.38
N ASN A 321 1.44 14.05 6.31
CA ASN A 321 1.73 14.99 5.24
C ASN A 321 3.20 15.42 5.23
N GLU A 322 3.85 15.56 6.40
CA GLU A 322 5.29 15.83 6.48
C GLU A 322 6.13 14.71 5.87
N VAL A 323 5.86 13.44 6.18
CA VAL A 323 6.56 12.29 5.58
C VAL A 323 6.43 12.31 4.05
N ARG A 324 5.23 12.58 3.54
CA ARG A 324 5.00 12.70 2.10
C ARG A 324 5.81 13.85 1.49
N LYS A 325 5.88 15.01 2.15
CA LYS A 325 6.67 16.16 1.68
C LYS A 325 8.16 15.83 1.65
N GLU A 326 8.68 15.16 2.67
CA GLU A 326 10.08 14.73 2.72
C GLU A 326 10.44 13.82 1.54
N LEU A 327 9.61 12.81 1.25
CA LEU A 327 9.81 11.93 0.09
C LEU A 327 9.76 12.70 -1.23
N THR A 328 8.77 13.57 -1.39
CA THR A 328 8.60 14.38 -2.61
C THR A 328 9.78 15.34 -2.81
N LYS A 329 10.31 15.92 -1.72
CA LYS A 329 11.50 16.76 -1.74
C LYS A 329 12.73 15.96 -2.15
N ALA A 330 12.92 14.77 -1.60
CA ALA A 330 14.03 13.89 -1.99
C ALA A 330 13.98 13.52 -3.48
N ASP A 331 12.80 13.22 -4.03
CA ASP A 331 12.63 12.97 -5.48
C ASP A 331 13.01 14.20 -6.31
N SER A 332 12.58 15.38 -5.87
CA SER A 332 12.91 16.65 -6.53
C SER A 332 14.41 16.95 -6.51
N ASP A 333 15.08 16.68 -5.40
CA ASP A 333 16.52 16.89 -5.26
C ASP A 333 17.31 15.95 -6.19
N LEU A 334 16.92 14.67 -6.28
CA LEU A 334 17.52 13.71 -7.21
C LEU A 334 17.29 14.06 -8.68
N LEU A 335 16.09 14.53 -9.01
CA LEU A 335 15.76 15.01 -10.36
C LEU A 335 16.59 16.26 -10.70
N SER A 336 16.66 17.21 -9.77
CA SER A 336 17.42 18.45 -9.94
C SER A 336 18.91 18.17 -10.09
N ASP A 337 19.50 17.27 -9.29
CA ASP A 337 20.89 16.83 -9.44
C ASP A 337 21.15 16.25 -10.83
N THR A 338 20.24 15.39 -11.32
CA THR A 338 20.34 14.80 -12.66
C THR A 338 20.35 15.88 -13.74
N LEU A 339 19.45 16.87 -13.65
CA LEU A 339 19.38 17.95 -14.64
C LEU A 339 20.57 18.91 -14.55
N ASN A 340 21.04 19.20 -13.33
CA ASN A 340 22.21 20.05 -13.06
C ASN A 340 23.49 19.43 -13.64
N ARG A 341 23.72 18.13 -13.44
CA ARG A 341 24.92 17.44 -13.94
C ARG A 341 24.92 17.20 -15.45
N THR A 342 23.74 17.20 -16.09
CA THR A 342 23.58 16.95 -17.52
C THR A 342 23.09 18.19 -18.26
N LEU A 343 21.78 18.34 -18.46
CA LEU A 343 21.14 19.35 -19.31
C LEU A 343 21.70 20.75 -19.08
N ILE A 344 21.74 21.21 -17.83
CA ILE A 344 22.15 22.57 -17.46
C ILE A 344 23.65 22.76 -17.69
N LYS A 345 24.46 21.81 -17.21
CA LYS A 345 25.90 21.83 -17.43
C LYS A 345 26.24 21.83 -18.92
N TRP A 346 25.52 21.06 -19.74
CA TRP A 346 25.77 20.98 -21.18
C TRP A 346 25.34 22.24 -21.90
N ASP A 347 24.20 22.82 -21.54
CA ASP A 347 23.72 24.09 -22.09
C ASP A 347 24.72 25.23 -21.84
N VAL A 348 25.23 25.35 -20.61
CA VAL A 348 26.27 26.34 -20.28
C VAL A 348 27.56 26.05 -21.02
N GLN A 349 28.03 24.80 -21.07
CA GLN A 349 29.27 24.46 -21.77
C GLN A 349 29.22 24.72 -23.29
N LEU A 350 28.04 24.70 -23.91
CA LEU A 350 27.89 24.96 -25.34
C LEU A 350 27.90 26.47 -25.66
N ASN A 351 27.38 27.30 -24.76
CA ASN A 351 27.22 28.74 -24.99
C ASN A 351 28.27 29.61 -24.26
N LEU A 352 28.61 29.26 -23.03
CA LEU A 352 29.46 30.01 -22.11
C LEU A 352 30.45 29.06 -21.40
N PRO A 353 31.50 28.58 -22.08
CA PRO A 353 32.41 27.56 -21.54
C PRO A 353 33.20 28.02 -20.30
N ASP A 354 33.39 29.33 -20.13
CA ASP A 354 34.09 29.92 -18.98
C ASP A 354 33.19 30.15 -17.77
N ALA A 355 31.86 30.01 -17.92
CA ALA A 355 30.90 30.20 -16.84
C ALA A 355 30.76 28.93 -15.99
N LYS A 356 30.52 29.11 -14.69
CA LYS A 356 30.14 28.00 -13.82
C LYS A 356 28.65 27.69 -14.02
N PRO A 357 28.26 26.40 -14.16
CA PRO A 357 26.86 26.03 -14.32
C PRO A 357 26.00 26.52 -13.14
N PRO A 358 24.83 27.12 -13.39
CA PRO A 358 23.89 27.50 -12.33
C PRO A 358 23.26 26.26 -11.70
N ARG A 359 22.59 26.47 -10.56
CA ARG A 359 21.87 25.44 -9.82
C ARG A 359 20.36 25.57 -10.04
N LEU A 360 19.77 24.58 -10.67
CA LEU A 360 18.32 24.37 -10.68
C LEU A 360 17.89 23.66 -9.40
N TRP A 361 16.80 24.12 -8.82
CA TRP A 361 16.11 23.45 -7.72
C TRP A 361 14.62 23.83 -7.70
N ARG A 362 13.82 23.12 -6.90
CA ARG A 362 12.39 23.42 -6.70
C ARG A 362 12.13 23.87 -5.26
N ASN A 363 11.24 24.83 -5.11
CA ASN A 363 10.91 25.39 -3.81
C ASN A 363 9.96 24.48 -3.02
N PHE A 364 10.49 23.89 -1.95
CA PHE A 364 9.74 23.10 -0.96
C PHE A 364 9.59 23.84 0.38
N GLU A 365 10.02 25.09 0.47
CA GLU A 365 9.78 25.91 1.66
C GLU A 365 8.28 26.10 1.83
N GLU A 366 7.82 25.96 3.07
CA GLU A 366 6.43 26.22 3.39
C GLU A 366 6.20 27.72 3.38
N ALA A 367 5.05 28.14 2.84
CA ALA A 367 4.57 29.48 3.09
C ALA A 367 4.50 29.66 4.62
N GLU A 368 5.15 30.70 5.12
CA GLU A 368 5.26 30.90 6.55
C GLU A 368 3.88 30.96 7.20
N ASP A 369 3.67 30.21 8.29
CA ASP A 369 2.44 30.27 9.06
C ASP A 369 2.35 31.63 9.77
N LEU A 370 1.71 32.58 9.11
CA LEU A 370 1.50 33.93 9.63
C LEU A 370 0.67 33.91 10.92
N ASN A 371 -0.19 32.92 11.15
CA ASN A 371 -0.94 32.79 12.40
C ASN A 371 -0.03 32.34 13.55
N GLY A 372 0.76 31.28 13.33
CA GLY A 372 1.76 30.82 14.30
C GLY A 372 2.81 31.90 14.59
N ARG A 373 3.22 32.68 13.58
CA ARG A 373 4.13 33.81 13.74
C ARG A 373 3.50 34.97 14.51
N SER A 374 2.24 35.31 14.24
CA SER A 374 1.47 36.30 15.01
C SER A 374 1.30 35.89 16.48
N GLN A 375 1.01 34.62 16.75
CA GLN A 375 0.92 34.08 18.12
C GLN A 375 2.26 34.20 18.88
N ARG A 376 3.37 33.92 18.18
CA ARG A 376 4.73 34.11 18.71
C ARG A 376 5.07 35.57 18.94
N ASP A 377 4.67 36.46 18.03
CA ASP A 377 4.86 37.91 18.17
C ASP A 377 4.08 38.46 19.38
N LYS A 378 2.86 37.97 19.63
CA LYS A 378 2.10 38.26 20.86
C LYS A 378 2.85 37.77 22.10
N THR A 379 3.40 36.56 22.06
CA THR A 379 4.20 36.01 23.17
C THR A 379 5.46 36.84 23.44
N LEU A 380 6.15 37.31 22.39
CA LEU A 380 7.30 38.20 22.51
C LEU A 380 6.91 39.55 23.11
N PHE A 381 5.74 40.08 22.74
CA PHE A 381 5.17 41.29 23.33
C PHE A 381 4.85 41.11 24.82
N ASP A 382 4.25 39.98 25.19
CA ASP A 382 3.97 39.62 26.59
C ASP A 382 5.26 39.45 27.41
N MET A 383 6.36 39.02 26.77
CA MET A 383 7.70 38.98 27.36
C MET A 383 8.41 40.35 27.42
N GLY A 384 7.78 41.42 26.92
CA GLY A 384 8.29 42.79 26.97
C GLY A 384 9.04 43.26 25.72
N PHE A 385 9.04 42.51 24.63
CA PHE A 385 9.66 42.90 23.36
C PHE A 385 8.63 43.47 22.38
N LYS A 386 8.86 44.69 21.87
CA LYS A 386 7.98 45.33 20.87
C LYS A 386 8.55 45.17 19.45
N LEU A 387 7.74 44.69 18.51
CA LEU A 387 8.11 44.68 17.08
C LEU A 387 8.29 46.11 16.57
N LYS A 388 9.30 46.30 15.71
CA LYS A 388 9.51 47.56 14.98
C LYS A 388 8.48 47.69 13.85
N LYS A 389 8.06 48.91 13.58
CA LYS A 389 7.09 49.22 12.50
C LYS A 389 7.55 48.72 11.13
N GLU A 390 8.83 48.93 10.81
CA GLU A 390 9.46 48.45 9.58
C GLU A 390 9.35 46.92 9.43
N SER A 391 9.55 46.17 10.52
CA SER A 391 9.45 44.71 10.53
C SER A 391 8.01 44.21 10.40
N VAL A 392 7.01 44.95 10.90
CA VAL A 392 5.59 44.59 10.70
C VAL A 392 5.21 44.72 9.22
N THR A 393 5.63 45.80 8.56
CA THR A 393 5.39 46.00 7.13
C THR A 393 6.15 44.98 6.26
N GLU A 394 7.36 44.61 6.65
CA GLU A 394 8.14 43.57 5.96
C GLU A 394 7.50 42.18 6.08
N ILE A 395 6.96 41.83 7.26
CA ILE A 395 6.45 40.49 7.55
C ILE A 395 4.99 40.33 7.09
N TYR A 396 4.14 41.31 7.34
CA TYR A 396 2.69 41.21 7.08
C TYR A 396 2.23 42.02 5.87
N GLY A 397 3.09 42.89 5.31
CA GLY A 397 2.77 43.75 4.17
C GLY A 397 2.32 45.16 4.56
N ASP A 398 2.04 45.97 3.55
CA ASP A 398 1.71 47.40 3.64
C ASP A 398 0.21 47.71 3.73
N HIS A 399 -0.62 46.67 3.91
CA HIS A 399 -2.07 46.77 3.93
C HIS A 399 -2.68 47.09 5.31
N TYR A 400 -1.85 47.36 6.33
CA TYR A 400 -2.29 47.59 7.72
C TYR A 400 -1.97 49.01 8.18
N GLU A 401 -2.97 49.68 8.77
CA GLU A 401 -2.83 51.01 9.36
C GLU A 401 -2.67 50.90 10.89
N GLU A 402 -1.85 51.78 11.46
CA GLU A 402 -1.64 51.86 12.90
C GLU A 402 -2.87 52.48 13.58
N VAL A 403 -3.54 51.72 14.43
CA VAL A 403 -4.62 52.25 15.27
C VAL A 403 -3.96 52.99 16.44
N GLU A 404 -4.15 54.30 16.54
CA GLU A 404 -3.79 55.06 17.74
C GLU A 404 -4.64 54.57 18.93
N GLN A 405 -4.05 53.75 19.80
CA GLN A 405 -4.71 53.35 21.04
C GLN A 405 -4.80 54.55 21.99
N GLY A 406 -5.92 55.28 21.94
CA GLY A 406 -6.44 55.94 23.13
C GLY A 406 -6.77 54.87 24.17
N GLY A 407 -6.12 54.93 25.33
CA GLY A 407 -6.07 53.83 26.31
C GLY A 407 -7.43 53.27 26.74
N GLY A 408 -7.83 52.17 26.10
CA GLY A 408 -8.89 51.28 26.53
C GLY A 408 -8.57 49.87 26.05
N GLU A 409 -8.59 48.90 26.98
CA GLU A 409 -8.42 47.48 26.67
C GLU A 409 -9.45 47.07 25.61
N ALA A 410 -9.00 46.70 24.42
CA ALA A 410 -9.86 46.07 23.42
C ALA A 410 -10.20 44.67 23.92
N THR A 411 -11.49 44.38 24.08
CA THR A 411 -11.98 43.06 24.49
C THR A 411 -11.80 42.03 23.37
N ASP A 412 -11.63 40.75 23.72
CA ASP A 412 -11.45 39.65 22.75
C ASP A 412 -12.55 39.61 21.66
N GLU A 413 -13.76 40.09 21.98
CA GLU A 413 -14.87 40.22 21.03
C GLU A 413 -14.63 41.26 19.92
N GLN A 414 -13.96 42.38 20.22
CA GLN A 414 -13.61 43.42 19.24
C GLN A 414 -12.52 42.95 18.26
N PHE A 415 -11.61 42.09 18.72
CA PHE A 415 -10.58 41.49 17.88
C PHE A 415 -11.17 40.48 16.88
N LEU A 416 -12.13 39.66 17.32
CA LEU A 416 -12.81 38.67 16.48
C LEU A 416 -13.72 39.30 15.42
N THR A 417 -14.34 40.45 15.71
CA THR A 417 -15.18 41.14 14.72
C THR A 417 -14.36 41.79 13.62
N ASN A 418 -13.19 42.35 13.94
CA ASN A 418 -12.33 43.02 12.95
C ASN A 418 -11.53 42.04 12.06
N SER A 419 -11.37 40.78 12.49
CA SER A 419 -10.66 39.74 11.75
C SER A 419 -11.52 38.97 10.74
N GLY A 420 -12.82 39.31 10.62
CA GLY A 420 -13.72 38.69 9.64
C GLY A 420 -14.05 37.22 9.90
N VAL A 421 -13.68 36.67 11.07
CA VAL A 421 -13.97 35.29 11.47
C VAL A 421 -15.31 35.25 12.19
N GLN A 422 -16.34 34.67 11.56
CA GLN A 422 -17.59 34.37 12.25
C GLN A 422 -17.33 33.32 13.34
N GLY A 423 -17.53 33.74 14.60
CA GLY A 423 -17.27 32.94 15.78
C GLY A 423 -18.09 31.65 15.84
N GLY A 424 -17.40 30.51 15.85
CA GLY A 424 -17.94 29.25 16.35
C GLY A 424 -18.00 29.29 17.88
N ALA A 425 -19.21 29.11 18.42
CA ALA A 425 -19.49 29.15 19.85
C ALA A 425 -18.67 28.08 20.63
N GLY A 426 -17.80 28.54 21.54
CA GLY A 426 -17.14 27.73 22.56
C GLY A 426 -17.53 28.24 23.95
N VAL A 427 -18.28 27.41 24.68
CA VAL A 427 -18.82 27.70 26.02
C VAL A 427 -17.71 27.82 27.06
N GLN A 428 -17.90 28.82 27.92
CA GLN A 428 -17.10 29.26 29.08
C GLN A 428 -16.57 28.14 29.98
N GLY A 429 -15.25 28.19 30.25
CA GLY A 429 -14.64 27.60 31.45
C GLY A 429 -14.69 28.59 32.60
N SER A 430 -15.34 28.23 33.70
CA SER A 430 -15.36 28.99 34.95
C SER A 430 -14.12 28.70 35.79
N ARG A 431 -13.50 29.77 36.28
CA ARG A 431 -12.36 29.81 37.21
C ARG A 431 -12.73 29.35 38.64
N GLY A 432 -11.74 28.74 39.30
CA GLY A 432 -11.51 28.70 40.75
C GLY A 432 -10.16 27.99 40.97
N ALA A 433 -9.04 28.70 41.12
CA ALA A 433 -8.45 29.14 42.40
C ALA A 433 -8.43 28.01 43.45
N GLY A 434 -7.33 27.50 43.99
CA GLY A 434 -5.90 27.85 44.05
C GLY A 434 -5.34 27.26 45.37
N GLY A 435 -4.09 26.79 45.37
CA GLY A 435 -3.36 26.29 46.56
C GLY A 435 -2.80 24.86 46.33
N GLU A 436 -1.64 24.72 45.70
CA GLU A 436 -0.29 24.62 46.33
C GLU A 436 -0.05 23.27 47.04
N ASP A 437 0.68 22.38 46.35
CA ASP A 437 1.92 21.83 46.90
C ASP A 437 2.81 21.30 45.76
N THR A 438 4.05 21.77 45.77
CA THR A 438 5.12 21.44 44.84
C THR A 438 5.74 20.09 45.19
N ALA A 439 5.85 19.17 44.23
CA ALA A 439 6.94 18.21 44.18
C ALA A 439 7.22 17.81 42.72
N ASP A 440 8.49 17.92 42.39
CA ASP A 440 9.11 17.78 41.09
C ASP A 440 9.28 16.30 40.69
N MET A 441 9.06 16.06 39.40
CA MET A 441 9.73 15.10 38.52
C MET A 441 9.69 13.58 38.75
N SER A 442 9.37 12.93 37.62
CA SER A 442 9.91 11.67 37.13
C SER A 442 9.57 10.40 37.91
N GLU A 443 8.47 9.75 37.52
CA GLU A 443 8.44 8.30 37.31
C GLU A 443 7.26 7.94 36.37
N SER A 444 7.62 7.81 35.10
CA SER A 444 7.18 6.77 34.16
C SER A 444 5.74 6.19 34.19
N VAL A 445 5.18 6.18 32.98
CA VAL A 445 4.25 5.21 32.36
C VAL A 445 2.74 5.54 32.35
N ASP A 446 2.28 5.95 31.17
CA ASP A 446 1.10 5.49 30.42
C ASP A 446 0.06 4.65 31.19
N PHE A 447 -1.21 5.08 31.16
CA PHE A 447 -2.34 4.24 31.59
C PHE A 447 -3.50 4.32 30.59
N GLY A 448 -3.38 3.50 29.55
CA GLY A 448 -4.52 2.73 29.07
C GLY A 448 -4.97 1.74 30.15
N SER A 449 -6.28 1.51 30.24
CA SER A 449 -6.92 0.41 30.98
C SER A 449 -6.36 0.13 32.39
N ILE A 450 -6.67 0.98 33.37
CA ILE A 450 -6.46 0.62 34.78
C ILE A 450 -7.59 -0.32 35.20
N ILE A 451 -7.23 -1.60 35.27
CA ILE A 451 -7.80 -2.74 36.04
C ILE A 451 -9.27 -2.59 36.43
N ASP A 452 -10.11 -3.48 35.93
CA ASP A 452 -11.38 -3.78 36.58
C ASP A 452 -11.62 -5.30 36.67
N ARG A 453 -12.26 -5.67 37.78
CA ARG A 453 -12.27 -6.97 38.45
C ARG A 453 -12.60 -8.12 37.49
N VAL A 454 -11.89 -9.24 37.56
CA VAL A 454 -12.28 -10.46 36.83
C VAL A 454 -13.30 -11.23 37.66
N LEU A 455 -14.55 -11.23 37.23
CA LEU A 455 -15.60 -12.07 37.81
C LEU A 455 -15.56 -13.44 37.11
N LYS A 456 -15.30 -14.50 37.87
CA LYS A 456 -15.48 -15.88 37.40
C LYS A 456 -16.90 -16.31 37.71
N TRP A 457 -17.70 -16.55 36.68
CA TRP A 457 -19.11 -16.92 36.82
C TRP A 457 -19.44 -18.04 35.84
N GLN A 458 -19.88 -19.19 36.33
CA GLN A 458 -20.24 -20.38 35.54
C GLN A 458 -19.22 -20.77 34.45
N GLY A 459 -17.92 -20.69 34.76
CA GLY A 459 -16.84 -21.01 33.82
C GLY A 459 -16.49 -19.88 32.84
N LEU A 460 -17.25 -18.80 32.80
CA LEU A 460 -16.92 -17.58 32.06
C LEU A 460 -15.99 -16.68 32.88
N SER A 461 -15.05 -16.05 32.19
CA SER A 461 -14.20 -15.00 32.77
C SER A 461 -14.70 -13.65 32.29
N ILE A 462 -15.36 -12.89 33.16
CA ILE A 462 -15.95 -11.59 32.82
C ILE A 462 -14.99 -10.51 33.29
N GLY A 463 -14.50 -9.69 32.37
CA GLY A 463 -13.79 -8.47 32.73
C GLY A 463 -14.82 -7.39 33.01
N VAL A 464 -15.04 -7.06 34.28
CA VAL A 464 -15.80 -5.86 34.64
C VAL A 464 -14.93 -4.67 34.21
N GLU A 465 -15.51 -3.63 33.61
CA GLU A 465 -14.83 -2.37 33.21
C GLU A 465 -15.35 -1.14 33.96
N PHE A 466 -16.62 -1.17 34.35
CA PHE A 466 -17.24 -0.11 35.14
C PHE A 466 -18.13 -0.72 36.23
N LEU A 467 -17.97 -0.23 37.45
CA LEU A 467 -18.84 -0.57 38.58
C LEU A 467 -20.15 0.24 38.57
N PRO A 468 -21.21 -0.25 39.25
CA PRO A 468 -22.46 0.49 39.38
C PRO A 468 -22.21 1.87 39.99
N GLY A 469 -22.75 2.92 39.37
CA GLY A 469 -22.59 4.31 39.79
C GLY A 469 -21.38 5.04 39.20
N GLN A 470 -20.51 4.38 38.42
CA GLN A 470 -19.43 5.05 37.70
C GLN A 470 -19.93 5.70 36.40
N VAL A 471 -19.21 6.72 35.93
CA VAL A 471 -19.54 7.45 34.70
C VAL A 471 -18.72 6.90 33.55
N ARG A 472 -19.41 6.38 32.52
CA ARG A 472 -18.80 5.96 31.28
C ARG A 472 -18.53 7.21 30.42
N PHE A 473 -17.30 7.37 29.93
CA PHE A 473 -16.82 8.52 29.14
C PHE A 473 -17.00 9.90 29.81
N PRO A 474 -16.30 10.21 30.91
CA PRO A 474 -16.34 11.53 31.53
C PRO A 474 -15.89 12.63 30.53
N GLY A 475 -16.70 13.68 30.36
CA GLY A 475 -16.37 14.83 29.51
C GLY A 475 -16.73 14.71 28.02
N ARG A 476 -17.38 13.61 27.58
CA ARG A 476 -17.90 13.46 26.21
C ARG A 476 -19.41 13.69 26.12
N LYS A 477 -19.93 13.95 24.91
CA LYS A 477 -21.36 14.21 24.63
C LYS A 477 -22.31 13.09 25.09
N HIS A 478 -21.80 11.87 25.29
CA HIS A 478 -22.55 10.68 25.74
C HIS A 478 -22.16 10.21 27.15
N SER A 479 -21.67 11.12 28.01
CA SER A 479 -21.32 10.80 29.39
C SER A 479 -22.56 10.38 30.19
N LYS A 480 -22.58 9.14 30.71
CA LYS A 480 -23.71 8.61 31.48
C LYS A 480 -23.22 7.86 32.72
N LYS A 481 -23.91 8.07 33.84
CA LYS A 481 -23.73 7.33 35.09
C LYS A 481 -24.47 5.99 34.98
N LEU A 482 -23.73 4.89 35.02
CA LEU A 482 -24.28 3.54 34.94
C LEU A 482 -24.96 3.16 36.26
N ARG A 483 -26.06 2.43 36.21
CA ARG A 483 -26.77 1.82 37.35
C ARG A 483 -26.41 0.34 37.50
N SER A 484 -26.06 -0.32 36.40
CA SER A 484 -25.51 -1.67 36.38
C SER A 484 -24.00 -1.67 36.22
N ALA A 485 -23.34 -2.75 36.62
CA ALA A 485 -21.95 -2.97 36.24
C ALA A 485 -21.87 -3.33 34.75
N TYR A 486 -20.81 -2.92 34.09
CA TYR A 486 -20.61 -3.13 32.65
C TYR A 486 -19.19 -3.63 32.37
N GLY A 487 -19.05 -4.48 31.37
CA GLY A 487 -17.77 -5.00 30.92
C GLY A 487 -17.96 -5.98 29.77
N HIS A 488 -17.02 -6.90 29.59
CA HIS A 488 -17.02 -7.86 28.48
C HIS A 488 -16.68 -9.29 28.94
N ILE A 489 -17.17 -10.28 28.19
CA ILE A 489 -16.83 -11.69 28.42
C ILE A 489 -15.50 -12.01 27.74
N ARG A 490 -14.45 -12.30 28.52
CA ARG A 490 -13.09 -12.51 27.99
C ARG A 490 -13.01 -13.77 27.15
N GLY A 491 -12.42 -13.63 25.96
CA GLY A 491 -12.28 -14.72 25.01
C GLY A 491 -13.53 -14.98 24.17
N TYR A 492 -14.53 -14.10 24.21
CA TYR A 492 -15.73 -14.16 23.37
C TYR A 492 -15.86 -12.85 22.58
N SER A 493 -16.23 -12.92 21.30
CA SER A 493 -16.45 -11.75 20.44
C SER A 493 -17.75 -11.81 19.66
N GLY A 494 -18.30 -10.62 19.40
CA GLY A 494 -19.47 -10.42 18.55
C GLY A 494 -19.18 -10.67 17.06
N ASN A 495 -20.19 -10.44 16.23
CA ASN A 495 -20.13 -10.68 14.78
C ASN A 495 -19.20 -9.69 14.03
N ASP A 496 -18.82 -8.60 14.70
CA ASP A 496 -17.95 -7.50 14.25
C ASP A 496 -16.51 -7.60 14.78
N ASP A 497 -16.16 -8.73 15.41
CA ASP A 497 -14.89 -8.93 16.12
C ASP A 497 -14.67 -7.98 17.31
N GLU A 498 -15.69 -7.28 17.81
CA GLU A 498 -15.64 -6.57 19.09
C GLU A 498 -15.85 -7.53 20.28
N ALA A 499 -15.42 -7.12 21.47
CA ALA A 499 -15.57 -7.94 22.67
C ALA A 499 -17.06 -8.13 22.98
N LEU A 500 -17.46 -9.35 23.40
CA LEU A 500 -18.86 -9.61 23.71
C LEU A 500 -19.27 -8.87 25.00
N ASP A 501 -20.00 -7.78 24.83
CA ASP A 501 -20.42 -6.87 25.88
C ASP A 501 -21.43 -7.49 26.85
N CYS A 502 -21.33 -7.11 28.13
CA CYS A 502 -22.25 -7.56 29.15
C CYS A 502 -22.58 -6.51 30.23
N TYR A 503 -23.83 -6.56 30.70
CA TYR A 503 -24.27 -5.93 31.95
C TYR A 503 -24.38 -6.98 33.05
N ILE A 504 -23.84 -6.66 34.21
CA ILE A 504 -23.71 -7.58 35.34
C ILE A 504 -24.63 -7.10 36.46
N TYR A 505 -25.41 -8.03 37.01
CA TYR A 505 -26.23 -7.75 38.17
C TYR A 505 -25.36 -7.33 39.37
N PRO A 506 -25.59 -6.16 40.00
CA PRO A 506 -24.73 -5.63 41.06
C PRO A 506 -24.50 -6.58 42.24
N GLY A 507 -25.48 -7.43 42.57
CA GLY A 507 -25.37 -8.41 43.66
C GLY A 507 -24.29 -9.47 43.43
N LEU A 508 -23.89 -9.74 42.18
CA LEU A 508 -22.78 -10.64 41.86
C LEU A 508 -21.39 -10.05 42.20
N LEU A 509 -21.33 -8.75 42.52
CA LEU A 509 -20.09 -8.05 42.86
C LEU A 509 -19.93 -7.83 44.37
N LEU A 510 -20.85 -8.32 45.19
CA LEU A 510 -20.73 -8.31 46.65
C LEU A 510 -19.71 -9.36 47.12
N ASP A 511 -19.24 -9.24 48.37
CA ASP A 511 -18.32 -10.21 48.97
C ASP A 511 -18.98 -11.60 49.13
N GLU A 512 -20.29 -11.62 49.40
CA GLU A 512 -21.16 -12.78 49.25
C GLU A 512 -22.06 -12.56 48.03
N PRO A 513 -21.81 -13.25 46.89
CA PRO A 513 -22.50 -12.95 45.64
C PRO A 513 -23.97 -13.40 45.71
N GLU A 514 -24.87 -12.46 45.50
CA GLU A 514 -26.31 -12.70 45.39
C GLU A 514 -26.74 -12.44 43.94
N GLY A 515 -27.26 -13.46 43.26
CA GLY A 515 -27.66 -13.34 41.86
C GLY A 515 -28.22 -14.64 41.31
N SER A 516 -28.88 -14.53 40.17
CA SER A 516 -29.41 -15.69 39.45
C SER A 516 -28.31 -16.38 38.62
N ASP A 517 -28.51 -17.66 38.33
CA ASP A 517 -27.64 -18.48 37.48
C ASP A 517 -27.98 -18.36 35.98
N ARG A 518 -28.73 -17.32 35.59
CA ARG A 518 -29.26 -17.15 34.23
C ARG A 518 -28.54 -16.04 33.47
N ILE A 519 -28.53 -16.20 32.15
CA ILE A 519 -28.03 -15.20 31.20
C ILE A 519 -29.10 -14.90 30.15
N PHE A 520 -29.25 -13.62 29.82
CA PHE A 520 -30.17 -13.16 28.78
C PHE A 520 -29.39 -12.42 27.69
N GLN A 521 -29.78 -12.61 26.45
CA GLN A 521 -29.23 -11.93 25.28
C GLN A 521 -30.24 -10.90 24.80
N ILE A 522 -29.76 -9.68 24.56
CA ILE A 522 -30.52 -8.60 23.93
C ILE A 522 -29.91 -8.30 22.56
N SER A 523 -30.74 -8.32 21.53
CA SER A 523 -30.38 -7.82 20.20
C SER A 523 -30.60 -6.31 20.20
N GLN A 524 -29.51 -5.55 20.12
CA GLN A 524 -29.54 -4.12 19.93
C GLN A 524 -29.75 -3.81 18.44
N ILE A 525 -30.53 -2.76 18.15
CA ILE A 525 -30.83 -2.31 16.80
C ILE A 525 -30.45 -0.84 16.63
N SER A 526 -30.15 -0.44 15.40
CA SER A 526 -29.97 0.96 15.01
C SER A 526 -31.33 1.68 15.03
N PRO A 527 -31.48 2.82 15.74
CA PRO A 527 -32.73 3.58 15.76
C PRO A 527 -32.99 4.33 14.45
N GLU A 528 -32.00 4.47 13.57
CA GLU A 528 -32.14 5.16 12.28
C GLU A 528 -32.81 4.24 11.24
N ASP A 529 -32.37 2.97 11.18
CA ASP A 529 -32.68 2.06 10.06
C ASP A 529 -33.44 0.80 10.52
N GLY A 530 -33.43 0.49 11.82
CA GLY A 530 -33.99 -0.74 12.40
C GLY A 530 -33.12 -1.99 12.23
N ASP A 531 -31.94 -1.84 11.61
CA ASP A 531 -31.00 -2.93 11.38
C ASP A 531 -30.32 -3.40 12.68
N PHE A 532 -29.91 -4.67 12.67
CA PHE A 532 -29.17 -5.26 13.79
C PHE A 532 -27.82 -4.59 13.98
N ASP A 533 -27.52 -4.21 15.23
CA ASP A 533 -26.26 -3.56 15.63
C ASP A 533 -25.36 -4.57 16.33
N GLU A 534 -25.67 -4.90 17.59
CA GLU A 534 -24.84 -5.78 18.42
C GLU A 534 -25.67 -6.63 19.40
N PHE A 535 -25.02 -7.61 20.03
CA PHE A 535 -25.62 -8.38 21.12
C PHE A 535 -25.09 -7.93 22.47
N LYS A 536 -25.99 -7.64 23.41
CA LYS A 536 -25.64 -7.36 24.80
C LYS A 536 -26.10 -8.49 25.73
N MET A 537 -25.17 -8.98 26.54
CA MET A 537 -25.43 -10.07 27.49
C MET A 537 -25.80 -9.51 28.87
N LEU A 538 -26.79 -10.11 29.53
CA LEU A 538 -27.23 -9.72 30.86
C LEU A 538 -27.07 -10.88 31.82
N ILE A 539 -26.14 -10.73 32.76
CA ILE A 539 -25.64 -11.80 33.61
C ILE A 539 -26.14 -11.59 35.04
N GLY A 540 -26.72 -12.62 35.65
CA GLY A 540 -27.11 -12.60 37.07
C GLY A 540 -28.54 -12.15 37.37
N TYR A 541 -29.36 -11.89 36.34
CA TYR A 541 -30.73 -11.41 36.50
C TYR A 541 -31.72 -12.57 36.69
N ALA A 542 -32.78 -12.36 37.49
CA ALA A 542 -33.70 -13.42 37.89
C ALA A 542 -34.61 -13.91 36.76
N ASN A 543 -35.00 -13.02 35.84
CA ASN A 543 -35.92 -13.32 34.74
C ASN A 543 -35.79 -12.29 33.61
N LEU A 544 -36.39 -12.60 32.46
CA LEU A 544 -36.38 -11.76 31.25
C LEU A 544 -36.85 -10.33 31.53
N LYS A 545 -37.87 -10.15 32.37
CA LYS A 545 -38.38 -8.81 32.74
C LYS A 545 -37.31 -7.99 33.46
N THR A 546 -36.66 -8.55 34.49
CA THR A 546 -35.60 -7.86 35.22
C THR A 546 -34.37 -7.55 34.36
N ALA A 547 -34.04 -8.42 33.41
CA ALA A 547 -32.96 -8.19 32.45
C ALA A 547 -33.33 -7.04 31.49
N ARG A 548 -34.51 -7.10 30.87
CA ARG A 548 -35.01 -6.04 29.99
C ARG A 548 -35.06 -4.68 30.70
N ASP A 549 -35.58 -4.64 31.92
CA ASP A 549 -35.68 -3.40 32.70
C ASP A 549 -34.29 -2.83 33.04
N ALA A 550 -33.29 -3.69 33.29
CA ALA A 550 -31.91 -3.27 33.53
C ALA A 550 -31.25 -2.70 32.26
N TYR A 551 -31.49 -3.29 31.10
CA TYR A 551 -31.01 -2.74 29.83
C TYR A 551 -31.66 -1.39 29.50
N LEU A 552 -32.98 -1.28 29.67
CA LEU A 552 -33.72 -0.04 29.41
C LEU A 552 -33.39 1.10 30.40
N ALA A 553 -32.79 0.77 31.56
CA ALA A 553 -32.23 1.79 32.45
C ALA A 553 -30.97 2.45 31.86
N GLU A 554 -30.23 1.72 31.01
CA GLU A 554 -28.97 2.15 30.39
C GLU A 554 -29.14 2.63 28.95
N MET A 555 -30.04 2.03 28.18
CA MET A 555 -30.28 2.36 26.77
C MET A 555 -31.73 2.78 26.52
N PRO A 556 -31.97 3.74 25.60
CA PRO A 556 -33.33 4.08 25.18
C PRO A 556 -34.06 2.88 24.56
N ILE A 557 -35.39 2.88 24.61
CA ILE A 557 -36.22 1.78 24.10
C ILE A 557 -36.08 1.58 22.58
N ASP A 558 -35.71 2.62 21.83
CA ASP A 558 -35.54 2.57 20.38
C ASP A 558 -34.37 1.66 19.95
N TYR A 559 -33.44 1.37 20.87
CA TYR A 559 -32.33 0.44 20.65
C TYR A 559 -32.68 -1.00 21.05
N LEU A 560 -33.91 -1.27 21.50
CA LEU A 560 -34.32 -2.60 21.93
C LEU A 560 -34.94 -3.37 20.77
N GLY A 561 -34.23 -4.40 20.29
CA GLY A 561 -34.79 -5.41 19.40
C GLY A 561 -35.45 -6.56 20.19
N GLY A 562 -34.81 -7.73 20.16
CA GLY A 562 -35.29 -8.95 20.83
C GLY A 562 -34.61 -9.21 22.18
N VAL A 563 -35.31 -9.90 23.09
CA VAL A 563 -34.74 -10.40 24.36
C VAL A 563 -35.02 -11.89 24.47
N GLN A 564 -33.98 -12.69 24.70
CA GLN A 564 -34.10 -14.15 24.86
C GLN A 564 -33.23 -14.66 26.01
N GLU A 565 -33.66 -15.74 26.65
CA GLU A 565 -32.84 -16.47 27.63
C GLU A 565 -31.89 -17.40 26.87
N VAL A 566 -30.61 -17.37 27.22
CA VAL A 566 -29.57 -18.19 26.59
C VAL A 566 -28.84 -19.02 27.63
N THR A 567 -28.07 -20.02 27.20
CA THR A 567 -27.25 -20.86 28.08
C THR A 567 -25.77 -20.55 27.87
N VAL A 568 -24.91 -20.85 28.86
CA VAL A 568 -23.46 -20.69 28.71
C VAL A 568 -22.92 -21.52 27.53
N GLU A 569 -23.49 -22.71 27.29
CA GLU A 569 -23.14 -23.56 26.13
C GLU A 569 -23.44 -22.86 24.80
N SER A 570 -24.58 -22.16 24.70
CA SER A 570 -24.92 -21.40 23.49
C SER A 570 -23.98 -20.24 23.21
N LEU A 571 -23.18 -19.80 24.21
CA LEU A 571 -22.14 -18.80 23.99
C LEU A 571 -20.88 -19.35 23.33
N GLU A 572 -20.69 -20.67 23.26
CA GLU A 572 -19.50 -21.25 22.61
C GLU A 572 -19.37 -20.83 21.15
N GLN A 573 -20.48 -20.53 20.46
CA GLN A 573 -20.46 -19.98 19.11
C GLN A 573 -19.74 -18.62 19.00
N TYR A 574 -19.65 -17.87 20.10
CA TYR A 574 -18.95 -16.58 20.18
C TYR A 574 -17.53 -16.72 20.72
N LYS A 575 -17.09 -17.93 21.10
CA LYS A 575 -15.78 -18.15 21.70
C LYS A 575 -14.68 -18.00 20.66
N ARG A 576 -13.75 -17.09 20.92
CA ARG A 576 -12.53 -16.95 20.11
C ARG A 576 -11.74 -18.23 20.22
N THR A 577 -11.60 -18.92 19.10
CA THR A 577 -10.61 -19.99 18.99
C THR A 577 -9.26 -19.29 18.93
N PRO A 578 -8.30 -19.56 19.84
CA PRO A 578 -6.96 -19.05 19.67
C PRO A 578 -6.48 -19.54 18.30
N VAL A 579 -6.05 -18.61 17.45
CA VAL A 579 -5.43 -18.95 16.17
C VAL A 579 -4.16 -19.71 16.50
N SER A 580 -4.29 -21.03 16.60
CA SER A 580 -3.19 -21.93 16.37
C SER A 580 -2.71 -21.63 14.96
N LEU A 581 -1.42 -21.29 14.82
CA LEU A 581 -0.72 -21.34 13.54
C LEU A 581 -0.78 -22.79 13.04
N SER A 582 -1.92 -23.18 12.49
CA SER A 582 -2.11 -24.49 11.92
C SER A 582 -1.34 -24.50 10.62
N THR A 583 -0.29 -25.31 10.62
CA THR A 583 0.41 -25.81 9.43
C THR A 583 -0.59 -26.05 8.30
N SER A 584 -0.32 -25.38 7.19
CA SER A 584 -1.01 -25.53 5.91
C SER A 584 -1.33 -26.99 5.62
N ARG A 585 -2.61 -27.37 5.77
CA ARG A 585 -3.13 -28.52 5.03
C ARG A 585 -3.28 -28.07 3.59
N SER A 586 -2.40 -28.56 2.73
CA SER A 586 -2.58 -28.53 1.28
C SER A 586 -3.94 -29.16 0.95
N LEU A 587 -4.82 -28.37 0.35
CA LEU A 587 -6.01 -28.89 -0.31
C LEU A 587 -5.54 -29.61 -1.60
N PRO A 588 -6.01 -30.83 -1.88
CA PRO A 588 -5.82 -31.41 -3.19
C PRO A 588 -6.60 -30.56 -4.20
N ILE A 589 -5.90 -30.07 -5.23
CA ILE A 589 -6.52 -29.44 -6.40
C ILE A 589 -7.32 -30.54 -7.10
N ALA A 590 -8.63 -30.56 -6.89
CA ALA A 590 -9.53 -31.36 -7.71
C ALA A 590 -9.59 -30.72 -9.10
N THR A 591 -8.87 -31.33 -10.03
CA THR A 591 -9.05 -31.18 -11.47
C THR A 591 -10.48 -31.54 -11.85
N ASN A 592 -11.18 -30.58 -12.47
CA ASN A 592 -12.21 -30.79 -13.50
C ASN A 592 -12.68 -29.41 -13.99
N PHE A 593 -11.94 -28.86 -14.96
CA PHE A 593 -12.44 -27.81 -15.85
C PHE A 593 -12.54 -28.40 -17.25
N ALA A 594 -13.56 -27.97 -17.99
CA ALA A 594 -13.91 -28.42 -19.32
C ALA A 594 -12.70 -28.41 -20.28
N GLU A 595 -12.63 -29.44 -21.13
CA GLU A 595 -11.61 -29.61 -22.17
C GLU A 595 -11.57 -28.38 -23.08
N THR A 596 -10.55 -27.56 -22.87
CA THR A 596 -10.04 -26.64 -23.90
C THR A 596 -8.98 -27.42 -24.67
N GLU A 597 -8.88 -27.24 -25.99
CA GLU A 597 -7.84 -27.91 -26.78
C GLU A 597 -6.47 -27.66 -26.14
N LYS A 598 -5.83 -28.74 -25.72
CA LYS A 598 -4.54 -28.70 -25.02
C LYS A 598 -3.49 -28.23 -26.02
N ASP A 599 -2.84 -27.12 -25.72
CA ASP A 599 -1.68 -26.67 -26.47
C ASP A 599 -0.53 -27.68 -26.31
N GLY A 600 0.43 -27.72 -27.23
CA GLY A 600 1.51 -28.69 -27.19
C GLY A 600 2.39 -28.55 -25.93
N ALA A 601 2.49 -27.35 -25.36
CA ALA A 601 3.12 -27.11 -24.07
C ALA A 601 2.41 -27.83 -22.89
N ASP A 602 1.08 -27.93 -22.92
CA ASP A 602 0.30 -28.62 -21.88
C ASP A 602 0.47 -30.15 -21.96
N LEU A 603 0.63 -30.68 -23.17
CA LEU A 603 0.96 -32.09 -23.41
C LEU A 603 2.34 -32.45 -22.85
N TYR A 604 3.35 -31.61 -23.05
CA TYR A 604 4.69 -31.85 -22.51
C TYR A 604 4.78 -31.62 -21.00
N ALA A 605 4.02 -30.67 -20.44
CA ALA A 605 3.90 -30.50 -18.99
C ALA A 605 3.29 -31.74 -18.33
N THR A 606 2.27 -32.34 -18.97
CA THR A 606 1.66 -33.59 -18.51
C THR A 606 2.66 -34.76 -18.57
N GLN A 607 3.40 -34.90 -19.67
CA GLN A 607 4.43 -35.95 -19.81
C GLN A 607 5.59 -35.78 -18.84
N LEU A 608 6.01 -34.54 -18.55
CA LEU A 608 7.02 -34.24 -17.55
C LEU A 608 6.52 -34.65 -16.16
N GLN A 609 5.26 -34.35 -15.82
CA GLN A 609 4.66 -34.74 -14.54
C GLN A 609 4.60 -36.27 -14.40
N GLU A 610 4.21 -37.00 -15.44
CA GLU A 610 4.16 -38.47 -15.44
C GLU A 610 5.55 -39.12 -15.31
N ARG A 611 6.56 -38.58 -16.00
CA ARG A 611 7.94 -39.11 -15.97
C ARG A 611 8.70 -38.74 -14.71
N SER A 612 8.41 -37.59 -14.11
CA SER A 612 9.05 -37.10 -12.87
C SER A 612 8.40 -37.68 -11.60
N ALA A 613 7.13 -38.10 -11.66
CA ALA A 613 6.39 -38.67 -10.54
C ALA A 613 7.09 -39.82 -9.79
N PRO A 614 7.66 -40.87 -10.44
CA PRO A 614 8.32 -41.96 -9.72
C PRO A 614 9.59 -41.49 -8.98
N ILE A 615 10.35 -40.54 -9.54
CA ILE A 615 11.57 -40.00 -8.94
C ILE A 615 11.22 -39.19 -7.68
N ILE A 616 10.21 -38.32 -7.79
CA ILE A 616 9.73 -37.50 -6.68
C ILE A 616 9.12 -38.39 -5.58
N THR A 617 8.42 -39.46 -5.97
CA THR A 617 7.85 -40.42 -5.02
C THR A 617 8.93 -41.14 -4.22
N ASP A 618 10.01 -41.56 -4.86
CA ASP A 618 11.16 -42.19 -4.20
C ASP A 618 11.83 -41.23 -3.20
N TRP A 619 12.05 -39.96 -3.58
CA TRP A 619 12.56 -38.95 -2.66
C TRP A 619 11.64 -38.71 -1.45
N ILE A 620 10.33 -38.69 -1.67
CA ILE A 620 9.33 -38.52 -0.60
C ILE A 620 9.34 -39.73 0.34
N GLU A 621 9.53 -40.95 -0.16
CA GLU A 621 9.62 -42.15 0.67
C GLU A 621 10.90 -42.16 1.52
N GLN A 622 12.04 -41.75 0.95
CA GLN A 622 13.29 -41.62 1.71
C GLN A 622 13.19 -40.56 2.82
N ILE A 623 12.60 -39.40 2.52
CA ILE A 623 12.38 -38.33 3.50
C ILE A 623 11.37 -38.77 4.57
N ARG A 624 10.32 -39.50 4.18
CA ARG A 624 9.32 -40.02 5.12
C ARG A 624 9.92 -41.06 6.07
N GLY A 625 10.75 -41.96 5.58
CA GLY A 625 11.47 -42.94 6.40
C GLY A 625 12.38 -42.25 7.42
N LEU A 626 13.16 -41.26 6.97
CA LEU A 626 14.04 -40.48 7.84
C LEU A 626 13.27 -39.77 8.97
N VAL A 627 12.13 -39.16 8.65
CA VAL A 627 11.28 -38.46 9.63
C VAL A 627 10.65 -39.46 10.60
N GLN A 628 10.29 -40.67 10.16
CA GLN A 628 9.73 -41.72 11.02
C GLN A 628 10.76 -42.35 11.96
N GLU A 629 12.03 -42.41 11.55
CA GLU A 629 13.15 -42.96 12.33
C GLU A 629 13.85 -41.92 13.23
N SER A 630 13.39 -40.68 13.23
CA SER A 630 13.96 -39.60 14.06
C SER A 630 13.15 -39.44 15.34
N GLU A 631 13.83 -39.40 16.49
CA GLU A 631 13.15 -39.30 17.79
C GLU A 631 12.90 -37.83 18.20
N SER A 632 13.51 -36.87 17.47
CA SER A 632 13.35 -35.43 17.70
C SER A 632 13.37 -34.61 16.40
N PHE A 633 12.82 -33.39 16.46
CA PHE A 633 12.82 -32.46 15.34
C PHE A 633 14.21 -31.94 14.98
N GLU A 634 15.11 -31.74 15.96
CA GLU A 634 16.50 -31.36 15.66
C GLU A 634 17.24 -32.48 14.92
N GLU A 635 17.03 -33.73 15.31
CA GLU A 635 17.62 -34.90 14.65
C GLU A 635 17.09 -35.09 13.23
N ALA A 636 15.78 -34.95 13.03
CA ALA A 636 15.17 -35.02 11.70
C ALA A 636 15.72 -33.93 10.77
N ARG A 637 15.90 -32.71 11.29
CA ARG A 637 16.49 -31.59 10.55
C ARG A 637 17.94 -31.89 10.15
N ASP A 638 18.78 -32.31 11.09
CA ASP A 638 20.20 -32.52 10.84
C ASP A 638 20.42 -33.72 9.88
N ARG A 639 19.64 -34.79 10.02
CA ARG A 639 19.64 -35.91 9.08
C ARG A 639 19.13 -35.51 7.69
N LEU A 640 18.13 -34.62 7.59
CA LEU A 640 17.64 -34.11 6.31
C LEU A 640 18.73 -33.32 5.57
N PHE A 641 19.51 -32.52 6.30
CA PHE A 641 20.67 -31.81 5.73
C PHE A 641 21.77 -32.75 5.21
N GLU A 642 21.92 -33.94 5.79
CA GLU A 642 22.84 -34.97 5.29
C GLU A 642 22.30 -35.80 4.11
N LEU A 643 20.98 -35.94 4.00
CA LEU A 643 20.32 -36.69 2.93
C LEU A 643 20.24 -35.86 1.64
N PHE A 644 19.97 -34.56 1.75
CA PHE A 644 19.73 -33.67 0.61
C PHE A 644 20.84 -33.71 -0.47
N PRO A 645 22.16 -33.73 -0.14
CA PRO A 645 23.23 -33.80 -1.13
C PRO A 645 23.39 -35.19 -1.78
N LYS A 646 22.70 -36.22 -1.27
CA LYS A 646 22.83 -37.62 -1.70
C LYS A 646 21.65 -38.09 -2.56
N LEU A 647 20.60 -37.26 -2.70
CA LEU A 647 19.49 -37.55 -3.59
C LEU A 647 19.98 -37.47 -5.04
N ASP A 648 19.80 -38.55 -5.81
CA ASP A 648 20.24 -38.60 -7.20
C ASP A 648 19.35 -37.70 -8.07
N THR A 649 19.91 -36.59 -8.54
CA THR A 649 19.22 -35.61 -9.41
C THR A 649 19.42 -35.87 -10.89
N THR A 650 20.20 -36.89 -11.27
CA THR A 650 20.65 -37.11 -12.65
C THR A 650 19.48 -37.35 -13.59
N ASP A 651 18.59 -38.27 -13.22
CA ASP A 651 17.43 -38.65 -14.04
C ASP A 651 16.41 -37.50 -14.16
N LEU A 652 16.20 -36.72 -13.08
CA LEU A 652 15.33 -35.55 -13.12
C LEU A 652 15.91 -34.45 -14.01
N THR A 653 17.23 -34.26 -13.95
CA THR A 653 17.95 -33.28 -14.78
C THR A 653 17.86 -33.66 -16.25
N GLU A 654 17.98 -34.95 -16.59
CA GLU A 654 17.84 -35.44 -17.96
C GLU A 654 16.41 -35.24 -18.49
N ILE A 655 15.38 -35.57 -17.70
CA ILE A 655 13.97 -35.39 -18.06
C ILE A 655 13.64 -33.90 -18.27
N MET A 656 14.11 -33.02 -17.38
CA MET A 656 13.92 -31.58 -17.51
C MET A 656 14.63 -31.01 -18.74
N THR A 657 15.86 -31.48 -19.02
CA THR A 657 16.62 -31.06 -20.21
C THR A 657 15.91 -31.47 -21.50
N GLN A 658 15.45 -32.72 -21.60
CA GLN A 658 14.70 -33.20 -22.76
C GLN A 658 13.37 -32.44 -22.96
N ALA A 659 12.67 -32.12 -21.87
CA ALA A 659 11.43 -31.36 -21.94
C ALA A 659 11.65 -29.90 -22.36
N MET A 660 12.72 -29.25 -21.88
CA MET A 660 13.09 -27.89 -22.30
C MET A 660 13.45 -27.86 -23.79
N MET A 661 14.24 -28.83 -24.27
CA MET A 661 14.58 -28.93 -25.70
C MET A 661 13.36 -29.20 -26.58
N ALA A 662 12.44 -30.07 -26.16
CA ALA A 662 11.21 -30.37 -26.89
C ALA A 662 10.26 -29.16 -26.93
N THR A 663 10.13 -28.43 -25.82
CA THR A 663 9.30 -27.22 -25.72
C THR A 663 9.86 -26.09 -26.59
N GLU A 664 11.19 -25.92 -26.62
CA GLU A 664 11.85 -24.94 -27.49
C GLU A 664 11.69 -25.29 -28.98
N ALA A 665 11.82 -26.57 -29.34
CA ALA A 665 11.59 -27.04 -30.71
C ALA A 665 10.12 -26.85 -31.14
N LEU A 666 9.17 -27.07 -30.23
CA LEU A 666 7.75 -26.89 -30.50
C LEU A 666 7.38 -25.42 -30.67
N GLY A 667 7.87 -24.53 -29.81
CA GLY A 667 7.66 -23.09 -29.94
C GLY A 667 8.25 -22.53 -31.24
N ARG A 668 9.37 -23.09 -31.73
CA ARG A 668 9.91 -22.75 -33.06
C ARG A 668 9.01 -23.26 -34.20
N PHE A 669 8.41 -24.44 -34.04
CA PHE A 669 7.50 -25.02 -35.03
C PHE A 669 6.18 -24.24 -35.14
N GLU A 670 5.58 -23.84 -34.01
CA GLU A 670 4.37 -23.02 -33.95
C GLU A 670 4.56 -21.66 -34.62
N VAL A 671 5.70 -21.00 -34.37
CA VAL A 671 6.06 -19.73 -35.02
C VAL A 671 6.21 -19.88 -36.54
N VAL A 672 6.74 -21.02 -37.02
CA VAL A 672 6.87 -21.31 -38.46
C VAL A 672 5.49 -21.60 -39.08
N GLN A 673 4.59 -22.23 -38.33
CA GLN A 673 3.24 -22.57 -38.79
C GLN A 673 2.35 -21.32 -38.89
N GLU A 674 2.42 -20.42 -37.89
CA GLU A 674 1.73 -19.12 -37.90
C GLU A 674 2.23 -18.19 -39.01
N ALA A 675 3.54 -18.21 -39.29
CA ALA A 675 4.14 -17.46 -40.39
C ALA A 675 3.71 -17.99 -41.78
N GLY A 676 3.49 -19.30 -41.92
CA GLY A 676 3.02 -19.92 -43.17
C GLY A 676 1.54 -19.66 -43.49
N THR A 677 0.72 -19.38 -42.49
CA THR A 677 -0.72 -19.03 -42.66
C THR A 677 -0.97 -17.60 -43.13
N LEU A 678 0.05 -16.73 -43.17
CA LEU A 678 -0.07 -15.34 -43.63
C LEU A 678 0.15 -15.15 -45.15
N GLU A 679 0.56 -16.19 -45.89
CA GLU A 679 0.75 -16.16 -47.36
C GLU A 679 -0.26 -17.01 -48.15
N ALA A 680 -1.37 -17.45 -47.55
CA ALA A 680 -2.43 -18.23 -48.23
C ALA A 680 -3.73 -17.45 -48.45
#